data_AF-A0A9X1T2A1-F1
#
_entry.id   AF-A0A9X1T2A1-F1
#
_cell.length_a   1.000
_cell.length_b   1.000
_cell.length_c   1.000
_cell.angle_alpha   90.00
_cell.angle_beta   90.00
_cell.angle_gamma   90.00
#
_symmetry.space_group_name_H-M   'P 1'
#
loop_
_entity.id
_entity.type
_entity.pdbx_description
1 polymer ?
#
loop_
_entity_poly.entity_id
_entity_poly.type
_entity_poly.pdbx_seq_one_letter_code
_entity_poly.pdbx_strand_id
1 'polypeptide(L)'
;MAIMSAFCILLITMTCALVLETSSLYVEKLRAQRATDIANLAAANTASAIVNGGASNTALATAKQMAVANGFQSSDVVARVMAGKSGISELSVDIQYDSTLTFARLLTTNDAVSVDESSSVRIMSKSSDGNCIRSMLGPVNLYGNAIIDGPGCYIEAATYLYVCGKAAVAAKKVAVGYSRQSEKAYICKDAQIDPAFSSFTFDTTSVDPLAPDPRIAAIKARLQTMTRWAYGTKIPETPLNPTIPIGKDESYADNTVSLSPSRRYGTLTISNSVVAFTGTGQADPYCLAPTTISGNMILSGVNRLTFGSGCYAIAGYVRNEDGASTRFDPLPGAQVTFALKQYIDNRTAELSFGNMAFSFLGDVRNANGGTLTFGKGLFRFGAGIINGNGRLSFGDGAYYVAGGSLINGAGSMTFGNGVFYLWGGSLSNSSTGSVTFGNGGFYFYGGTVTNVKGRMTFGDGPFEFSGGSLALNPGSDTTFGFGDMNFYGGTAYFHGASTLIGRNAIGDSVGGSSSVFFYGGSFSMKSEKLVAVGTTFAFYGGSVSLYGVGPMNVTAPTGGQPAFGYQNILFYVQGGAFSLYQSNVTDILSGIIYVPKTNISIYGSQTVTIPDGGCLQVIGGVVDIYQKASLEMQPCSGAGTVAQRVMLTR
;
A
#
# COMPACT_ATOMS: atom_id res chain seq x y z
N MET A 1 -58.09 39.16 64.96
CA MET A 1 -57.19 37.99 65.06
C MET A 1 -57.26 37.07 63.84
N ALA A 2 -58.43 36.74 63.27
CA ALA A 2 -58.54 35.84 62.11
C ALA A 2 -57.77 36.28 60.83
N ILE A 3 -57.74 37.58 60.52
CA ILE A 3 -57.04 38.12 59.32
C ILE A 3 -55.51 37.98 59.44
N MET A 4 -54.94 38.19 60.63
CA MET A 4 -53.50 38.02 60.85
C MET A 4 -53.08 36.55 60.81
N SER A 5 -53.89 35.63 61.35
CA SER A 5 -53.63 34.19 61.22
C SER A 5 -53.68 33.72 59.77
N ALA A 6 -54.62 34.22 58.97
CA ALA A 6 -54.69 33.90 57.54
C ALA A 6 -53.46 34.42 56.78
N PHE A 7 -52.97 35.62 57.11
CA PHE A 7 -51.78 36.21 56.48
C PHE A 7 -50.49 35.45 56.85
N CYS A 8 -50.34 35.04 58.12
CA CYS A 8 -49.21 34.21 58.55
C CYS A 8 -49.21 32.82 57.90
N ILE A 9 -50.36 32.17 57.79
CA ILE A 9 -50.47 30.88 57.10
C ILE A 9 -50.11 31.04 55.62
N LEU A 10 -50.60 32.09 54.94
CA LEU A 10 -50.29 32.38 53.55
C LEU A 10 -48.78 32.60 53.33
N LEU A 11 -48.14 33.38 54.21
CA LEU A 11 -46.71 33.66 54.15
C LEU A 11 -45.86 32.40 54.38
N ILE A 12 -46.25 31.55 55.34
CA ILE A 12 -45.60 30.25 55.57
C ILE A 12 -45.75 29.36 54.34
N THR A 13 -46.95 29.28 53.75
CA THR A 13 -47.18 28.46 52.54
C THR A 13 -46.39 28.95 51.33
N MET A 14 -46.28 30.27 51.11
CA MET A 14 -45.46 30.82 50.03
C MET A 14 -43.96 30.56 50.27
N THR A 15 -43.51 30.66 51.52
CA THR A 15 -42.11 30.38 51.87
C THR A 15 -41.78 28.90 51.66
N CYS A 16 -42.66 27.98 52.09
CA CYS A 16 -42.50 26.54 51.84
C CYS A 16 -42.53 26.22 50.34
N ALA A 17 -43.43 26.84 49.57
CA ALA A 17 -43.48 26.66 48.12
C ALA A 17 -42.18 27.15 47.45
N LEU A 18 -41.65 28.31 47.85
CA LEU A 18 -40.40 28.84 47.35
C LEU A 18 -39.20 27.93 47.71
N VAL A 19 -39.14 27.41 48.93
CA VAL A 19 -38.07 26.49 49.37
C VAL A 19 -38.13 25.18 48.60
N LEU A 20 -39.32 24.61 48.39
CA LEU A 20 -39.50 23.40 47.60
C LEU A 20 -39.12 23.62 46.13
N GLU A 21 -39.56 24.73 45.54
CA GLU A 21 -39.25 25.06 44.14
C GLU A 21 -37.74 25.29 43.94
N THR A 22 -37.10 26.08 44.81
CA THR A 22 -35.65 26.33 44.74
C THR A 22 -34.83 25.07 44.97
N SER A 23 -35.27 24.18 45.86
CA SER A 23 -34.63 22.88 46.07
C SER A 23 -34.78 21.96 44.85
N SER A 24 -35.97 21.93 44.24
CA SER A 24 -36.22 21.17 43.00
C SER A 24 -35.35 21.67 41.86
N LEU A 25 -35.26 23.00 41.69
CA LEU A 25 -34.47 23.63 40.64
C LEU A 25 -32.96 23.41 40.83
N TYR A 26 -32.50 23.36 42.09
CA TYR A 26 -31.12 23.01 42.40
C TYR A 26 -30.78 21.55 42.03
N VAL A 27 -31.70 20.61 42.30
CA VAL A 27 -31.54 19.20 41.91
C VAL A 27 -31.56 19.04 40.38
N GLU A 28 -32.44 19.74 39.68
CA GLU A 28 -32.49 19.81 38.21
C GLU A 28 -31.15 20.31 37.64
N LYS A 29 -30.61 21.42 38.15
CA LYS A 29 -29.29 21.95 37.73
C LYS A 29 -28.15 20.96 37.96
N LEU A 30 -28.11 20.30 39.12
CA LEU A 30 -27.09 19.28 39.40
C LEU A 30 -27.20 18.08 38.46
N ARG A 31 -28.42 17.68 38.10
CA ARG A 31 -28.66 16.60 37.13
C ARG A 31 -28.20 17.01 35.73
N ALA A 32 -28.54 18.22 35.30
CA ALA A 32 -28.12 18.78 34.02
C ALA A 32 -26.60 18.90 33.94
N GLN A 33 -25.93 19.44 34.96
CA GLN A 33 -24.47 19.51 35.01
C GLN A 33 -23.82 18.13 34.94
N ARG A 34 -24.33 17.14 35.70
CA ARG A 34 -23.79 15.77 35.66
C ARG A 34 -23.96 15.13 34.29
N ALA A 35 -25.12 15.30 33.67
CA ALA A 35 -25.38 14.78 32.34
C ALA A 35 -24.48 15.44 31.29
N THR A 36 -24.24 16.74 31.42
CA THR A 36 -23.33 17.51 30.56
C THR A 36 -21.88 17.05 30.74
N ASP A 37 -21.41 16.84 31.97
CA ASP A 37 -20.08 16.30 32.27
C ASP A 37 -19.88 14.90 31.66
N ILE A 38 -20.87 14.00 31.79
CA ILE A 38 -20.81 12.64 31.23
C ILE A 38 -20.86 12.67 29.70
N ALA A 39 -21.74 13.48 29.12
CA ALA A 39 -21.88 13.63 27.67
C ALA A 39 -20.60 14.19 27.06
N ASN A 40 -19.97 15.18 27.69
CA ASN A 40 -18.71 15.75 27.22
C ASN A 40 -17.54 14.76 27.34
N LEU A 41 -17.41 14.06 28.48
CA LEU A 41 -16.38 13.02 28.64
C LEU A 41 -16.51 11.90 27.58
N ALA A 42 -17.73 11.46 27.30
CA ALA A 42 -17.98 10.43 26.30
C ALA A 42 -17.68 10.94 24.87
N ALA A 43 -18.10 12.16 24.55
CA ALA A 43 -17.81 12.80 23.28
C ALA A 43 -16.30 13.01 23.06
N ALA A 44 -15.58 13.43 24.10
CA ALA A 44 -14.13 13.62 24.09
C ALA A 44 -13.33 12.32 23.97
N ASN A 45 -13.91 11.18 24.36
CA ASN A 45 -13.34 9.84 24.19
C ASN A 45 -13.61 9.21 22.82
N THR A 46 -14.29 9.90 21.91
CA THR A 46 -14.45 9.43 20.53
C THR A 46 -13.14 9.60 19.75
N ALA A 47 -12.90 8.72 18.77
CA ALA A 47 -11.78 8.88 17.84
C ALA A 47 -11.93 10.23 17.10
N SER A 48 -10.88 11.07 17.17
CA SER A 48 -10.84 12.40 16.53
C SER A 48 -12.05 13.28 16.89
N ALA A 49 -12.24 13.55 18.18
CA ALA A 49 -13.39 14.34 18.68
C ALA A 49 -13.43 15.80 18.20
N ILE A 50 -12.31 16.36 17.72
CA ILE A 50 -12.20 17.70 17.13
C ILE A 50 -11.67 17.57 15.69
N VAL A 51 -12.39 18.12 14.72
CA VAL A 51 -12.03 18.11 13.29
C VAL A 51 -12.25 19.52 12.71
N ASN A 52 -11.26 20.07 12.01
CA ASN A 52 -11.34 21.40 11.38
C ASN A 52 -11.76 22.54 12.34
N GLY A 53 -11.34 22.47 13.61
CA GLY A 53 -11.70 23.46 14.63
C GLY A 53 -13.14 23.39 15.13
N GLY A 54 -13.89 22.32 14.82
CA GLY A 54 -15.23 22.04 15.32
C GLY A 54 -15.35 20.64 15.93
N ALA A 55 -16.44 20.37 16.65
CA ALA A 55 -16.73 19.05 17.19
C ALA A 55 -17.04 18.07 16.05
N SER A 56 -16.48 16.86 16.09
CA SER A 56 -16.77 15.86 15.05
C SER A 56 -18.22 15.38 15.11
N ASN A 57 -18.76 14.92 13.98
CA ASN A 57 -20.12 14.38 13.92
C ASN A 57 -20.31 13.18 14.88
N THR A 58 -19.26 12.37 15.04
CA THR A 58 -19.24 11.25 15.98
C THR A 58 -19.28 11.75 17.42
N ALA A 59 -18.46 12.74 17.79
CA ALA A 59 -18.47 13.34 19.12
C ALA A 59 -19.85 13.96 19.46
N LEU A 60 -20.46 14.69 18.52
CA LEU A 60 -21.79 15.27 18.70
C LEU A 60 -22.88 14.21 18.85
N ALA A 61 -22.84 13.15 18.04
CA ALA A 61 -23.80 12.04 18.16
C ALA A 61 -23.66 11.31 19.50
N THR A 62 -22.43 11.06 19.94
CA THR A 62 -22.15 10.44 21.24
C THR A 62 -22.60 11.34 22.40
N ALA A 63 -22.35 12.65 22.35
CA ALA A 63 -22.85 13.61 23.34
C ALA A 63 -24.38 13.55 23.45
N LYS A 64 -25.07 13.60 22.31
CA LYS A 64 -26.54 13.51 22.23
C LYS A 64 -27.07 12.21 22.80
N GLN A 65 -26.46 11.09 22.45
CA GLN A 65 -26.87 9.77 22.94
C GLN A 65 -26.71 9.66 24.47
N MET A 66 -25.62 10.20 25.02
CA MET A 66 -25.39 10.20 26.46
C MET A 66 -26.34 11.14 27.20
N ALA A 67 -26.65 12.31 26.66
CA ALA A 67 -27.65 13.20 27.24
C ALA A 67 -29.06 12.57 27.25
N VAL A 68 -29.45 11.90 26.15
CA VAL A 68 -30.70 11.14 26.06
C VAL A 68 -30.75 10.01 27.08
N ALA A 69 -29.66 9.27 27.26
CA ALA A 69 -29.57 8.24 28.29
C ALA A 69 -29.71 8.78 29.72
N ASN A 70 -29.45 10.09 29.93
CA ASN A 70 -29.64 10.77 31.21
C ASN A 70 -30.96 11.55 31.31
N GLY A 71 -31.84 11.42 30.30
CA GLY A 71 -33.21 11.93 30.30
C GLY A 71 -33.41 13.32 29.70
N PHE A 72 -32.48 13.79 28.86
CA PHE A 72 -32.59 15.07 28.12
C PHE A 72 -32.94 14.82 26.64
N GLN A 73 -33.51 15.81 25.93
CA GLN A 73 -33.77 15.64 24.50
C GLN A 73 -32.49 15.88 23.69
N SER A 74 -32.38 15.20 22.54
CA SER A 74 -31.22 15.39 21.65
C SER A 74 -31.13 16.79 21.02
N SER A 75 -32.25 17.55 21.02
CA SER A 75 -32.35 18.95 20.58
C SER A 75 -31.67 19.91 21.55
N ASP A 76 -31.57 19.53 22.81
CA ASP A 76 -31.15 20.39 23.92
C ASP A 76 -29.61 20.42 24.04
N VAL A 77 -28.92 19.59 23.25
CA VAL A 77 -27.48 19.34 23.35
C VAL A 77 -26.74 19.98 22.19
N VAL A 78 -25.76 20.81 22.51
CA VAL A 78 -24.84 21.42 21.55
C VAL A 78 -23.41 21.05 21.92
N ALA A 79 -22.60 20.64 20.94
CA ALA A 79 -21.16 20.47 21.13
C ALA A 79 -20.40 21.51 20.30
N ARG A 80 -19.45 22.20 20.92
CA ARG A 80 -18.65 23.26 20.31
C ARG A 80 -17.18 23.07 20.68
N VAL A 81 -16.30 23.70 19.91
CA VAL A 81 -14.89 23.81 20.29
C VAL A 81 -14.64 25.26 20.68
N MET A 82 -14.10 25.44 21.87
CA MET A 82 -13.78 26.76 22.43
C MET A 82 -12.28 26.89 22.66
N ALA A 83 -11.74 28.10 22.59
CA ALA A 83 -10.38 28.35 23.05
C ALA A 83 -10.39 28.37 24.59
N GLY A 84 -9.74 27.38 25.22
CA GLY A 84 -9.59 27.31 26.67
C GLY A 84 -8.75 28.47 27.22
N LYS A 85 -8.72 28.64 28.55
CA LYS A 85 -7.97 29.71 29.25
C LYS A 85 -6.46 29.71 28.95
N SER A 86 -5.94 28.61 28.40
CA SER A 86 -4.53 28.44 27.98
C SER A 86 -4.29 28.63 26.48
N GLY A 87 -5.32 29.01 25.70
CA GLY A 87 -5.24 29.14 24.23
C GLY A 87 -5.38 27.84 23.46
N ILE A 88 -5.60 26.71 24.14
CA ILE A 88 -5.74 25.37 23.56
C ILE A 88 -7.23 25.08 23.31
N SER A 89 -7.55 24.46 22.18
CA SER A 89 -8.92 24.04 21.84
C SER A 89 -9.46 23.03 22.86
N GLU A 90 -10.60 23.34 23.47
CA GLU A 90 -11.36 22.49 24.40
C GLU A 90 -12.70 22.12 23.77
N LEU A 91 -13.12 20.86 23.94
CA LEU A 91 -14.45 20.42 23.53
C LEU A 91 -15.43 20.82 24.64
N SER A 92 -16.42 21.64 24.30
CA SER A 92 -17.51 22.03 25.19
C SER A 92 -18.79 21.34 24.77
N VAL A 93 -19.54 20.78 25.73
CA VAL A 93 -20.91 20.35 25.54
C VAL A 93 -21.79 21.18 26.45
N ASP A 94 -22.89 21.68 25.89
CA ASP A 94 -23.88 22.50 26.57
C ASP A 94 -25.24 21.77 26.50
N ILE A 95 -25.96 21.70 27.63
CA ILE A 95 -27.34 21.21 27.70
C ILE A 95 -28.24 22.38 28.13
N GLN A 96 -29.11 22.82 27.24
CA GLN A 96 -30.03 23.92 27.47
C GLN A 96 -31.48 23.47 27.31
N TYR A 97 -32.28 23.61 28.37
CA TYR A 97 -33.71 23.28 28.35
C TYR A 97 -34.50 24.12 29.35
N ASP A 98 -35.83 24.20 29.15
CA ASP A 98 -36.72 24.92 30.06
C ASP A 98 -37.32 23.95 31.09
N SER A 99 -36.97 24.14 32.36
CA SER A 99 -37.55 23.39 33.48
C SER A 99 -38.88 24.03 33.90
N THR A 100 -39.95 23.26 33.87
CA THR A 100 -41.27 23.72 34.33
C THR A 100 -41.29 23.91 35.84
N LEU A 101 -41.79 25.06 36.30
CA LEU A 101 -41.94 25.35 37.72
C LEU A 101 -43.29 24.82 38.24
N THR A 102 -43.26 24.03 39.32
CA THR A 102 -44.47 23.37 39.84
C THR A 102 -45.40 24.36 40.56
N PHE A 103 -44.82 25.35 41.24
CA PHE A 103 -45.52 26.40 41.98
C PHE A 103 -45.47 27.77 41.27
N ALA A 104 -45.08 27.82 39.99
CA ALA A 104 -44.92 29.08 39.24
C ALA A 104 -46.14 30.00 39.37
N ARG A 105 -47.36 29.47 39.19
CA ARG A 105 -48.61 30.25 39.25
C ARG A 105 -48.88 30.94 40.59
N LEU A 106 -48.21 30.52 41.67
CA LEU A 106 -48.30 31.14 42.99
C LEU A 106 -47.24 32.24 43.21
N LEU A 107 -46.14 32.23 42.44
CA LEU A 107 -44.93 33.00 42.73
C LEU A 107 -44.51 33.94 41.58
N THR A 108 -44.77 33.59 40.32
CA THR A 108 -44.35 34.35 39.13
C THR A 108 -45.32 34.17 37.95
N THR A 109 -45.21 35.02 36.92
CA THR A 109 -46.01 34.89 35.68
C THR A 109 -45.42 33.93 34.66
N ASN A 110 -44.19 33.44 34.88
CA ASN A 110 -43.51 32.50 33.98
C ASN A 110 -43.61 31.10 34.57
N ASP A 111 -44.02 30.14 33.74
CA ASP A 111 -44.23 28.74 34.12
C ASP A 111 -42.99 27.87 33.94
N ALA A 112 -41.87 28.43 33.47
CA ALA A 112 -40.60 27.74 33.31
C ALA A 112 -39.39 28.64 33.60
N VAL A 113 -38.26 28.00 33.91
CA VAL A 113 -36.94 28.62 34.06
C VAL A 113 -35.96 27.89 33.16
N SER A 114 -35.21 28.65 32.37
CA SER A 114 -34.16 28.10 31.52
C SER A 114 -33.00 27.60 32.38
N VAL A 115 -32.64 26.33 32.21
CA VAL A 115 -31.46 25.69 32.79
C VAL A 115 -30.44 25.54 31.68
N ASP A 116 -29.27 26.12 31.89
CA ASP A 116 -28.14 26.10 30.96
C ASP A 116 -26.91 25.67 31.74
N GLU A 117 -26.40 24.48 31.43
CA GLU A 117 -25.21 23.93 32.04
C GLU A 117 -24.22 23.55 30.94
N SER A 118 -22.95 23.88 31.17
CA SER A 118 -21.86 23.62 30.23
C SER A 118 -20.77 22.81 30.92
N SER A 119 -20.09 21.99 30.12
CA SER A 119 -18.91 21.27 30.55
C SER A 119 -17.86 21.45 29.48
N SER A 120 -16.62 21.74 29.87
CA SER A 120 -15.48 21.82 28.97
C SER A 120 -14.46 20.75 29.31
N VAL A 121 -13.89 20.16 28.27
CA VAL A 121 -12.95 19.05 28.37
C VAL A 121 -11.76 19.33 27.48
N ARG A 122 -10.59 19.21 28.08
CA ARG A 122 -9.33 19.17 27.36
C ARG A 122 -9.02 17.74 26.95
N ILE A 123 -8.90 17.54 25.64
CA ILE A 123 -8.42 16.27 25.07
C ILE A 123 -6.90 16.34 25.05
N MET A 124 -6.25 15.56 25.92
CA MET A 124 -4.81 15.38 25.88
C MET A 124 -4.54 14.00 25.28
N SER A 125 -4.19 13.96 23.98
CA SER A 125 -3.50 12.79 23.47
C SER A 125 -2.20 12.68 24.28
N LYS A 126 -2.00 11.57 24.99
CA LYS A 126 -0.74 11.35 25.70
C LYS A 126 0.30 11.01 24.64
N SER A 127 0.75 12.00 23.88
CA SER A 127 1.83 11.84 22.93
C SER A 127 2.97 11.15 23.64
N SER A 128 3.46 10.05 23.04
CA SER A 128 4.81 9.62 23.33
C SER A 128 5.72 10.82 23.11
N ASP A 129 6.53 11.17 24.09
CA ASP A 129 7.50 12.24 23.91
C ASP A 129 8.60 11.76 22.99
N GLY A 130 8.94 12.53 21.96
CA GLY A 130 9.98 12.14 21.03
C GLY A 130 10.18 13.11 19.87
N ASN A 131 11.26 12.87 19.13
CA ASN A 131 11.59 13.65 17.94
C ASN A 131 10.62 13.33 16.81
N CYS A 132 10.06 14.36 16.19
CA CYS A 132 9.36 14.20 14.91
C CYS A 132 10.15 14.82 13.76
N ILE A 133 10.90 15.89 14.02
CA ILE A 133 11.83 16.47 13.04
C ILE A 133 13.20 16.57 13.67
N ARG A 134 14.20 15.97 13.05
CA ARG A 134 15.59 16.11 13.46
C ARG A 134 16.49 16.36 12.24
N SER A 135 17.33 17.38 12.33
CA SER A 135 18.48 17.56 11.46
C SER A 135 19.76 17.13 12.18
N MET A 136 20.61 16.39 11.47
CA MET A 136 21.85 15.80 11.99
C MET A 136 23.10 16.61 11.66
N LEU A 137 23.10 17.40 10.59
CA LEU A 137 24.28 18.10 10.09
C LEU A 137 24.06 19.60 9.93
N GLY A 138 22.82 20.04 9.70
CA GLY A 138 22.53 21.42 9.34
C GLY A 138 21.22 21.92 9.94
N PRO A 139 20.49 22.76 9.19
CA PRO A 139 19.29 23.38 9.71
C PRO A 139 18.04 22.51 9.53
N VAL A 140 17.00 22.93 10.24
CA VAL A 140 15.62 22.63 9.87
C VAL A 140 15.04 23.92 9.29
N ASN A 141 14.60 23.91 8.03
CA ASN A 141 14.03 25.07 7.36
C ASN A 141 12.53 24.87 7.13
N LEU A 142 11.71 25.74 7.70
CA LEU A 142 10.26 25.75 7.61
C LEU A 142 9.81 27.10 7.03
N TYR A 143 9.40 27.17 5.76
CA TYR A 143 9.15 28.49 5.15
C TYR A 143 8.04 28.55 4.10
N GLY A 144 7.61 29.76 3.77
CA GLY A 144 6.46 29.99 2.90
C GLY A 144 5.17 29.97 3.72
N ASN A 145 4.31 28.99 3.50
CA ASN A 145 3.07 28.72 4.23
C ASN A 145 3.05 27.24 4.71
N ALA A 146 4.21 26.67 5.00
CA ALA A 146 4.30 25.30 5.51
C ALA A 146 3.64 25.19 6.90
N ILE A 147 2.97 24.07 7.16
CA ILE A 147 2.30 23.80 8.42
C ILE A 147 2.86 22.51 9.01
N ILE A 148 3.34 22.59 10.25
CA ILE A 148 3.72 21.44 11.06
C ILE A 148 2.75 21.37 12.23
N ASP A 149 1.96 20.31 12.29
CA ASP A 149 1.06 20.02 13.39
C ASP A 149 1.57 18.80 14.16
N GLY A 150 2.28 19.06 15.26
CA GLY A 150 2.87 18.01 16.10
C GLY A 150 3.00 18.46 17.55
N PRO A 151 1.92 18.78 18.29
CA PRO A 151 1.99 19.30 19.66
C PRO A 151 2.65 18.35 20.68
N GLY A 152 2.88 17.08 20.30
CA GLY A 152 3.66 16.10 21.07
C GLY A 152 5.12 15.95 20.65
N CYS A 153 5.54 16.65 19.59
CA CYS A 153 6.79 16.44 18.90
C CYS A 153 7.92 17.33 19.39
N TYR A 154 9.15 16.81 19.34
CA TYR A 154 10.35 17.62 19.41
C TYR A 154 10.86 17.94 18.01
N ILE A 155 11.28 19.18 17.81
CA ILE A 155 12.03 19.64 16.64
C ILE A 155 13.45 19.92 17.09
N GLU A 156 14.42 19.23 16.50
CA GLU A 156 15.83 19.42 16.81
C GLU A 156 16.66 19.73 15.57
N ALA A 157 17.37 20.86 15.58
CA ALA A 157 18.26 21.26 14.50
C ALA A 157 19.72 21.22 14.96
N ALA A 158 20.60 20.62 14.16
CA ALA A 158 22.03 20.58 14.47
C ALA A 158 22.67 21.97 14.43
N THR A 159 22.15 22.88 13.60
CA THR A 159 22.56 24.29 13.55
C THR A 159 21.45 25.21 14.05
N TYR A 160 20.51 25.58 13.19
CA TYR A 160 19.43 26.52 13.48
C TYR A 160 18.08 26.03 12.95
N LEU A 161 17.00 26.56 13.51
CA LEU A 161 15.66 26.44 12.99
C LEU A 161 15.30 27.73 12.25
N TYR A 162 15.13 27.63 10.93
CA TYR A 162 14.65 28.75 10.13
C TYR A 162 13.14 28.67 9.98
N VAL A 163 12.40 29.67 10.49
CA VAL A 163 10.96 29.75 10.31
C VAL A 163 10.57 31.11 9.73
N CYS A 164 10.06 31.13 8.50
CA CYS A 164 9.78 32.36 7.77
C CYS A 164 8.56 32.31 6.85
N GLY A 165 8.03 33.50 6.51
CA GLY A 165 6.75 33.63 5.83
C GLY A 165 5.59 33.42 6.80
N LYS A 166 4.48 32.84 6.31
CA LYS A 166 3.31 32.44 7.10
C LYS A 166 3.39 30.97 7.53
N ALA A 167 4.60 30.44 7.73
CA ALA A 167 4.77 29.10 8.25
C ALA A 167 4.20 29.01 9.68
N ALA A 168 3.53 27.90 9.98
CA ALA A 168 2.93 27.60 11.27
C ALA A 168 3.51 26.30 11.83
N VAL A 169 3.98 26.34 13.07
CA VAL A 169 4.66 25.22 13.72
C VAL A 169 4.06 25.02 15.10
N ALA A 170 3.49 23.83 15.33
CA ALA A 170 3.09 23.36 16.64
C ALA A 170 3.98 22.18 17.04
N ALA A 171 4.75 22.35 18.11
CA ALA A 171 5.67 21.39 18.69
C ALA A 171 5.58 21.43 20.21
N LYS A 172 6.03 20.37 20.88
CA LYS A 172 6.19 20.36 22.34
C LYS A 172 7.48 21.05 22.78
N LYS A 173 8.55 20.86 22.01
CA LYS A 173 9.90 21.34 22.33
C LYS A 173 10.66 21.66 21.04
N VAL A 174 11.46 22.71 21.10
CA VAL A 174 12.45 23.03 20.06
C VAL A 174 13.83 23.10 20.71
N ALA A 175 14.81 22.43 20.10
CA ALA A 175 16.22 22.56 20.45
C ALA A 175 17.08 22.82 19.22
N VAL A 176 18.04 23.74 19.35
CA VAL A 176 18.93 24.15 18.25
C VAL A 176 20.38 24.18 18.73
N GLY A 177 21.31 23.93 17.81
CA GLY A 177 22.76 23.98 18.08
C GLY A 177 23.32 25.39 18.18
N TYR A 178 22.65 26.38 17.60
CA TYR A 178 23.05 27.78 17.66
C TYR A 178 22.75 28.40 19.02
N SER A 179 23.57 29.41 19.36
CA SER A 179 23.31 30.26 20.52
C SER A 179 22.01 31.05 20.31
N ARG A 180 21.39 31.45 21.42
CA ARG A 180 20.17 32.29 21.39
C ARG A 180 20.32 33.56 20.55
N GLN A 181 21.48 34.19 20.57
CA GLN A 181 21.74 35.42 19.82
C GLN A 181 21.80 35.15 18.31
N SER A 182 22.46 34.07 17.91
CA SER A 182 22.58 33.64 16.52
C SER A 182 21.24 33.19 15.95
N GLU A 183 20.46 32.42 16.72
CA GLU A 183 19.17 31.87 16.29
C GLU A 183 18.15 32.96 15.92
N LYS A 184 18.17 34.09 16.64
CA LYS A 184 17.21 35.19 16.45
C LYS A 184 17.13 35.70 15.01
N ALA A 185 18.21 35.61 14.24
CA ALA A 185 18.24 36.05 12.84
C ALA A 185 17.45 35.13 11.87
N TYR A 186 17.09 33.93 12.31
CA TYR A 186 16.46 32.89 11.48
C TYR A 186 14.95 32.71 11.74
N ILE A 187 14.41 33.42 12.73
CA ILE A 187 12.98 33.44 13.05
C ILE A 187 12.37 34.75 12.54
N CYS A 188 11.55 34.69 11.49
CA CYS A 188 10.87 35.87 10.96
C CYS A 188 9.73 36.34 11.87
N LYS A 189 9.41 37.63 11.78
CA LYS A 189 8.35 38.28 12.57
C LYS A 189 6.96 37.69 12.36
N ASP A 190 6.67 37.19 11.15
CA ASP A 190 5.34 36.69 10.77
C ASP A 190 5.17 35.18 11.00
N ALA A 191 6.21 34.50 11.49
CA ALA A 191 6.16 33.07 11.77
C ALA A 191 5.30 32.77 13.00
N GLN A 192 4.43 31.77 12.90
CA GLN A 192 3.65 31.26 14.03
C GLN A 192 4.34 30.02 14.58
N ILE A 193 4.91 30.11 15.79
CA ILE A 193 5.68 29.02 16.40
C ILE A 193 5.20 28.80 17.83
N ASP A 194 4.79 27.57 18.11
CA ASP A 194 4.54 27.02 19.44
C ASP A 194 5.48 25.81 19.63
N PRO A 195 6.36 25.79 20.66
CA PRO A 195 6.48 26.77 21.73
C PRO A 195 7.12 28.08 21.26
N ALA A 196 6.85 29.18 21.95
CA ALA A 196 7.46 30.47 21.64
C ALA A 196 9.00 30.42 21.74
N PHE A 197 9.69 31.28 20.98
CA PHE A 197 11.16 31.37 20.94
C PHE A 197 11.84 31.45 22.33
N SER A 198 11.17 32.05 23.32
CA SER A 198 11.66 32.12 24.71
C SER A 198 11.81 30.76 25.39
N SER A 199 11.12 29.73 24.89
CA SER A 199 11.07 28.38 25.45
C SER A 199 11.97 27.39 24.70
N PHE A 200 12.74 27.87 23.71
CA PHE A 200 13.70 27.05 22.98
C PHE A 200 14.88 26.66 23.87
N THR A 201 15.45 25.50 23.58
CA THR A 201 16.76 25.09 24.12
C THR A 201 17.85 25.41 23.08
N PHE A 202 18.94 26.05 23.51
CA PHE A 202 20.02 26.50 22.63
C PHE A 202 21.31 25.72 22.90
N ASP A 203 22.32 25.91 22.06
CA ASP A 203 23.66 25.30 22.22
C ASP A 203 23.60 23.76 22.41
N THR A 204 22.60 23.11 21.80
CA THR A 204 22.34 21.69 21.96
C THR A 204 22.95 20.90 20.81
N THR A 205 23.75 19.87 21.12
CA THR A 205 24.28 18.97 20.09
C THR A 205 23.20 18.01 19.61
N SER A 206 22.97 17.97 18.29
CA SER A 206 22.08 16.96 17.70
C SER A 206 22.76 15.60 17.64
N VAL A 207 22.16 14.59 18.27
CA VAL A 207 22.63 13.20 18.29
C VAL A 207 21.65 12.33 17.53
N ASP A 208 22.12 11.35 16.78
CA ASP A 208 21.28 10.44 16.01
C ASP A 208 20.72 9.35 16.92
N PRO A 209 19.43 9.38 17.28
CA PRO A 209 18.86 8.37 18.17
C PRO A 209 18.67 7.01 17.50
N LEU A 210 18.68 6.96 16.16
CA LEU A 210 18.45 5.74 15.38
C LEU A 210 19.75 5.10 14.89
N ALA A 211 20.89 5.78 14.98
CA ALA A 211 22.19 5.21 14.64
C ALA A 211 22.50 3.87 15.37
N PRO A 212 22.22 3.69 16.68
CA PRO A 212 22.41 2.42 17.35
C PRO A 212 21.21 1.46 17.23
N ASP A 213 20.14 1.86 16.55
CA ASP A 213 18.91 1.06 16.47
C ASP A 213 19.15 -0.25 15.69
N PRO A 214 18.77 -1.42 16.24
CA PRO A 214 18.99 -2.70 15.59
C PRO A 214 18.28 -2.82 14.24
N ARG A 215 17.15 -2.12 14.03
CA ARG A 215 16.42 -2.09 12.76
C ARG A 215 17.26 -1.41 11.67
N ILE A 216 17.86 -0.27 12.01
CA ILE A 216 18.74 0.47 11.10
C ILE A 216 19.99 -0.35 10.78
N ALA A 217 20.59 -0.99 11.79
CA ALA A 217 21.72 -1.89 11.59
C ALA A 217 21.38 -3.06 10.64
N ALA A 218 20.20 -3.66 10.81
CA ALA A 218 19.74 -4.76 9.98
C ALA A 218 19.45 -4.35 8.52
N ILE A 219 18.81 -3.20 8.29
CA ILE A 219 18.60 -2.63 6.95
C ILE A 219 19.96 -2.40 6.27
N LYS A 220 20.90 -1.77 6.97
CA LYS A 220 22.24 -1.50 6.45
C LYS A 220 22.99 -2.81 6.12
N ALA A 221 22.95 -3.79 7.01
CA ALA A 221 23.58 -5.09 6.78
C ALA A 221 23.01 -5.78 5.53
N ARG A 222 21.67 -5.79 5.40
CA ARG A 222 20.99 -6.34 4.20
C ARG A 222 21.41 -5.61 2.93
N LEU A 223 21.41 -4.27 2.92
CA LEU A 223 21.86 -3.53 1.74
C LEU A 223 23.32 -3.85 1.40
N GLN A 224 24.20 -4.04 2.39
CA GLN A 224 25.60 -4.41 2.13
C GLN A 224 25.76 -5.82 1.55
N THR A 225 24.86 -6.76 1.84
CA THR A 225 24.89 -8.10 1.22
C THR A 225 24.34 -8.10 -0.21
N MET A 226 23.54 -7.11 -0.60
CA MET A 226 22.99 -6.95 -1.96
C MET A 226 24.03 -6.51 -3.02
N THR A 227 25.33 -6.59 -2.72
CA THR A 227 26.41 -6.30 -3.68
C THR A 227 26.50 -7.28 -4.85
N ARG A 228 25.90 -8.47 -4.70
CA ARG A 228 25.94 -9.53 -5.71
C ARG A 228 24.58 -10.20 -5.84
N TRP A 229 24.16 -10.39 -7.07
CA TRP A 229 22.98 -11.17 -7.41
C TRP A 229 23.17 -12.65 -7.04
N ALA A 230 22.25 -13.21 -6.26
CA ALA A 230 22.39 -14.56 -5.69
C ALA A 230 22.06 -15.70 -6.67
N TYR A 231 21.36 -15.41 -7.78
CA TYR A 231 20.79 -16.44 -8.65
C TYR A 231 21.66 -16.78 -9.88
N GLY A 232 22.87 -16.22 -9.96
CA GLY A 232 23.81 -16.45 -11.06
C GLY A 232 23.41 -15.78 -12.38
N THR A 233 24.20 -16.03 -13.43
CA THR A 233 24.01 -15.42 -14.77
C THR A 233 23.49 -16.41 -15.82
N LYS A 234 23.38 -17.70 -15.47
CA LYS A 234 22.79 -18.74 -16.32
C LYS A 234 21.40 -19.07 -15.81
N ILE A 235 20.46 -19.26 -16.72
CA ILE A 235 19.12 -19.71 -16.36
C ILE A 235 19.21 -21.10 -15.71
N PRO A 236 18.39 -21.41 -14.68
CA PRO A 236 18.49 -22.69 -13.98
C PRO A 236 18.14 -23.91 -14.86
N GLU A 237 17.19 -23.76 -15.77
CA GLU A 237 16.73 -24.82 -16.68
C GLU A 237 16.69 -24.29 -18.11
N THR A 238 17.27 -25.05 -19.05
CA THR A 238 17.26 -24.73 -20.48
C THR A 238 16.23 -25.58 -21.23
N PRO A 239 15.62 -25.08 -22.31
CA PRO A 239 14.76 -25.88 -23.15
C PRO A 239 15.46 -27.14 -23.69
N LEU A 240 14.70 -28.23 -23.76
CA LEU A 240 15.11 -29.50 -24.35
C LEU A 240 15.34 -29.35 -25.86
N ASN A 241 16.38 -30.00 -26.36
CA ASN A 241 16.72 -30.03 -27.78
C ASN A 241 16.94 -31.48 -28.26
N PRO A 242 15.88 -32.32 -28.27
CA PRO A 242 16.01 -33.74 -28.63
C PRO A 242 16.40 -33.93 -30.10
N THR A 243 16.99 -35.09 -30.42
CA THR A 243 17.26 -35.46 -31.81
C THR A 243 15.97 -35.94 -32.48
N ILE A 244 15.68 -35.45 -33.69
CA ILE A 244 14.43 -35.73 -34.40
C ILE A 244 14.76 -36.31 -35.79
N PRO A 245 14.68 -37.64 -35.98
CA PRO A 245 14.90 -38.26 -37.27
C PRO A 245 13.70 -38.03 -38.20
N ILE A 246 13.95 -38.05 -39.51
CA ILE A 246 12.92 -37.84 -40.54
C ILE A 246 11.88 -38.97 -40.49
N GLY A 247 10.60 -38.59 -40.52
CA GLY A 247 9.47 -39.48 -40.69
C GLY A 247 8.69 -39.21 -41.98
N LYS A 248 7.59 -39.95 -42.19
CA LYS A 248 6.72 -39.82 -43.37
C LYS A 248 5.50 -38.94 -43.07
N ASP A 249 5.14 -38.09 -44.02
CA ASP A 249 3.95 -37.23 -43.92
C ASP A 249 2.65 -38.05 -43.92
N GLU A 250 1.69 -37.65 -43.08
CA GLU A 250 0.39 -38.29 -42.92
C GLU A 250 -0.72 -37.26 -42.73
N SER A 251 -1.92 -37.61 -43.20
CA SER A 251 -3.11 -36.76 -43.09
C SER A 251 -4.28 -37.59 -42.56
N TYR A 252 -5.00 -37.04 -41.60
CA TYR A 252 -6.19 -37.65 -41.00
C TYR A 252 -7.35 -36.66 -41.06
N ALA A 253 -8.45 -37.04 -41.69
CA ALA A 253 -9.66 -36.25 -41.78
C ALA A 253 -10.86 -37.13 -41.39
N ASP A 254 -11.71 -36.62 -40.50
CA ASP A 254 -12.94 -37.27 -40.04
C ASP A 254 -12.69 -38.72 -39.52
N ASN A 255 -11.59 -38.92 -38.78
CA ASN A 255 -11.10 -40.24 -38.43
C ASN A 255 -10.80 -40.41 -36.93
N THR A 256 -10.78 -41.66 -36.46
CA THR A 256 -10.23 -42.05 -35.16
C THR A 256 -9.04 -42.98 -35.39
N VAL A 257 -7.83 -42.55 -35.01
CA VAL A 257 -6.59 -43.28 -35.30
C VAL A 257 -5.67 -43.37 -34.08
N SER A 258 -4.96 -44.49 -33.94
CA SER A 258 -3.92 -44.68 -32.93
C SER A 258 -2.53 -44.70 -33.57
N LEU A 259 -1.62 -43.91 -33.02
CA LEU A 259 -0.26 -43.69 -33.49
C LEU A 259 0.76 -44.37 -32.57
N SER A 260 1.64 -45.18 -33.15
CA SER A 260 2.66 -45.96 -32.43
C SER A 260 3.86 -45.11 -32.03
N PRO A 261 4.42 -45.26 -30.82
CA PRO A 261 5.60 -44.53 -30.36
C PRO A 261 6.88 -44.90 -31.13
N SER A 262 6.92 -46.10 -31.73
CA SER A 262 8.11 -46.59 -32.47
C SER A 262 8.19 -46.05 -33.90
N ARG A 263 7.10 -45.46 -34.40
CA ARG A 263 7.03 -44.92 -35.75
C ARG A 263 7.52 -43.48 -35.77
N ARG A 264 8.15 -43.11 -36.89
CA ARG A 264 8.61 -41.73 -37.15
C ARG A 264 7.61 -41.04 -38.06
N TYR A 265 7.14 -39.88 -37.64
CA TYR A 265 6.14 -39.10 -38.36
C TYR A 265 6.80 -37.88 -39.02
N GLY A 266 6.36 -37.55 -40.23
CA GLY A 266 6.75 -36.34 -40.95
C GLY A 266 5.86 -35.19 -40.55
N THR A 267 5.26 -34.51 -41.52
CA THR A 267 4.16 -33.56 -41.32
C THR A 267 2.86 -34.30 -41.03
N LEU A 268 2.14 -33.87 -40.00
CA LEU A 268 0.81 -34.35 -39.65
C LEU A 268 -0.23 -33.28 -39.94
N THR A 269 -1.20 -33.59 -40.82
CA THR A 269 -2.37 -32.74 -41.07
C THR A 269 -3.60 -33.41 -40.47
N ILE A 270 -4.28 -32.76 -39.53
CA ILE A 270 -5.36 -33.36 -38.75
C ILE A 270 -6.59 -32.46 -38.83
N SER A 271 -7.71 -33.02 -39.30
CA SER A 271 -8.99 -32.31 -39.39
C SER A 271 -10.14 -33.14 -38.84
N ASN A 272 -10.98 -32.56 -37.98
CA ASN A 272 -12.18 -33.21 -37.43
C ASN A 272 -11.91 -34.62 -36.86
N SER A 273 -10.76 -34.85 -36.22
CA SER A 273 -10.29 -36.21 -35.91
C SER A 273 -9.94 -36.41 -34.44
N VAL A 274 -9.99 -37.68 -34.01
CA VAL A 274 -9.48 -38.16 -32.72
C VAL A 274 -8.20 -38.95 -32.97
N VAL A 275 -7.07 -38.50 -32.41
CA VAL A 275 -5.76 -39.12 -32.65
C VAL A 275 -5.13 -39.52 -31.32
N ALA A 276 -4.89 -40.81 -31.11
CA ALA A 276 -4.31 -41.33 -29.88
C ALA A 276 -2.83 -41.68 -30.06
N PHE A 277 -1.93 -40.94 -29.44
CA PHE A 277 -0.52 -41.31 -29.33
C PHE A 277 -0.33 -42.23 -28.13
N THR A 278 -0.04 -43.52 -28.37
CA THR A 278 -0.01 -44.50 -27.27
C THR A 278 1.15 -44.31 -26.30
N GLY A 279 2.22 -43.63 -26.74
CA GLY A 279 3.40 -43.35 -25.92
C GLY A 279 4.24 -44.60 -25.64
N THR A 280 5.37 -44.44 -24.96
CA THR A 280 6.26 -45.55 -24.60
C THR A 280 5.77 -46.30 -23.35
N GLY A 281 4.76 -45.76 -22.67
CA GLY A 281 4.26 -46.27 -21.39
C GLY A 281 5.15 -45.88 -20.19
N GLN A 282 6.25 -45.16 -20.42
CA GLN A 282 7.20 -44.71 -19.39
C GLN A 282 7.39 -43.20 -19.48
N ALA A 283 7.60 -42.55 -18.33
CA ALA A 283 7.89 -41.13 -18.30
C ALA A 283 9.27 -40.85 -18.94
N ASP A 284 9.35 -39.81 -19.77
CA ASP A 284 10.61 -39.35 -20.36
C ASP A 284 10.74 -37.83 -20.19
N PRO A 285 11.05 -37.35 -18.97
CA PRO A 285 11.10 -35.91 -18.65
C PRO A 285 12.22 -35.15 -19.36
N TYR A 286 13.21 -35.85 -19.89
CA TYR A 286 14.38 -35.27 -20.56
C TYR A 286 14.39 -35.52 -22.07
N CYS A 287 13.34 -36.15 -22.61
CA CYS A 287 13.20 -36.46 -24.04
C CYS A 287 14.38 -37.23 -24.62
N LEU A 288 14.83 -38.28 -23.92
CA LEU A 288 15.93 -39.14 -24.36
C LEU A 288 15.50 -40.12 -25.46
N ALA A 289 14.24 -40.56 -25.45
CA ALA A 289 13.66 -41.49 -26.42
C ALA A 289 12.27 -41.02 -26.88
N PRO A 290 12.18 -39.87 -27.57
CA PRO A 290 10.90 -39.28 -27.92
C PRO A 290 10.18 -40.02 -29.05
N THR A 291 8.84 -39.97 -29.03
CA THR A 291 8.03 -40.14 -30.25
C THR A 291 8.20 -38.89 -31.10
N THR A 292 8.63 -39.04 -32.35
CA THR A 292 9.15 -37.92 -33.15
C THR A 292 8.26 -37.54 -34.33
N ILE A 293 8.02 -36.24 -34.49
CA ILE A 293 7.34 -35.62 -35.61
C ILE A 293 8.34 -34.66 -36.26
N SER A 294 8.94 -35.05 -37.39
CA SER A 294 10.00 -34.28 -38.05
C SER A 294 9.47 -33.10 -38.88
N GLY A 295 8.18 -33.10 -39.21
CA GLY A 295 7.51 -32.03 -39.95
C GLY A 295 6.62 -31.15 -39.07
N ASN A 296 5.64 -30.51 -39.70
CA ASN A 296 4.69 -29.63 -39.03
C ASN A 296 3.48 -30.41 -38.51
N MET A 297 2.79 -29.86 -37.52
CA MET A 297 1.45 -30.30 -37.13
C MET A 297 0.44 -29.21 -37.50
N ILE A 298 -0.44 -29.49 -38.45
CA ILE A 298 -1.44 -28.56 -38.96
C ILE A 298 -2.82 -29.06 -38.56
N LEU A 299 -3.58 -28.23 -37.85
CA LEU A 299 -4.82 -28.60 -37.18
C LEU A 299 -5.98 -27.73 -37.69
N SER A 300 -7.07 -28.34 -38.17
CA SER A 300 -8.28 -27.66 -38.62
C SER A 300 -9.56 -28.32 -38.09
N GLY A 301 -10.66 -27.58 -37.97
CA GLY A 301 -11.92 -28.14 -37.44
C GLY A 301 -11.82 -28.56 -35.97
N VAL A 302 -12.53 -29.62 -35.57
CA VAL A 302 -12.59 -30.06 -34.16
C VAL A 302 -11.71 -31.28 -33.93
N ASN A 303 -10.61 -31.15 -33.18
CA ASN A 303 -9.65 -32.23 -32.98
C ASN A 303 -9.46 -32.59 -31.50
N ARG A 304 -9.25 -33.88 -31.23
CA ARG A 304 -8.84 -34.38 -29.91
C ARG A 304 -7.65 -35.30 -30.03
N LEU A 305 -6.51 -34.87 -29.51
CA LEU A 305 -5.27 -35.64 -29.48
C LEU A 305 -5.06 -36.16 -28.06
N THR A 306 -4.88 -37.47 -27.88
CA THR A 306 -4.58 -38.07 -26.57
C THR A 306 -3.15 -38.61 -26.50
N PHE A 307 -2.52 -38.53 -25.32
CA PHE A 307 -1.10 -38.85 -25.14
C PHE A 307 -0.89 -39.80 -23.95
N GLY A 308 -0.29 -40.97 -24.20
CA GLY A 308 0.25 -41.84 -23.16
C GLY A 308 1.56 -41.32 -22.58
N SER A 309 2.11 -41.99 -21.55
CA SER A 309 3.38 -41.59 -20.94
C SER A 309 4.53 -41.62 -21.95
N GLY A 310 5.36 -40.59 -21.95
CA GLY A 310 6.53 -40.46 -22.81
C GLY A 310 6.88 -39.01 -23.14
N CYS A 311 7.87 -38.84 -24.03
CA CYS A 311 8.16 -37.55 -24.65
C CYS A 311 7.67 -37.54 -26.11
N TYR A 312 7.12 -36.40 -26.53
CA TYR A 312 6.71 -36.11 -27.90
C TYR A 312 7.50 -34.92 -28.41
N ALA A 313 8.34 -35.14 -29.43
CA ALA A 313 9.25 -34.14 -29.97
C ALA A 313 8.86 -33.75 -31.39
N ILE A 314 8.62 -32.45 -31.61
CA ILE A 314 8.19 -31.89 -32.89
C ILE A 314 9.28 -30.95 -33.42
N ALA A 315 9.80 -31.22 -34.62
CA ALA A 315 10.84 -30.40 -35.24
C ALA A 315 10.27 -29.17 -35.97
N GLY A 316 9.10 -29.30 -36.60
CA GLY A 316 8.40 -28.21 -37.27
C GLY A 316 7.59 -27.36 -36.29
N TYR A 317 6.61 -26.63 -36.82
CA TYR A 317 5.67 -25.82 -36.04
C TYR A 317 4.36 -26.57 -35.77
N VAL A 318 3.64 -26.15 -34.72
CA VAL A 318 2.25 -26.54 -34.47
C VAL A 318 1.37 -25.36 -34.83
N ARG A 319 0.48 -25.51 -35.82
CA ARG A 319 -0.46 -24.48 -36.24
C ARG A 319 -1.89 -24.95 -36.08
N ASN A 320 -2.68 -24.15 -35.37
CA ASN A 320 -4.13 -24.32 -35.25
C ASN A 320 -4.80 -23.24 -36.10
N GLU A 321 -5.44 -23.69 -37.19
CA GLU A 321 -6.03 -22.82 -38.21
C GLU A 321 -7.26 -22.07 -37.69
N ASP A 322 -7.65 -21.00 -38.38
CA ASP A 322 -8.78 -20.16 -37.99
C ASP A 322 -10.08 -20.99 -37.82
N GLY A 323 -10.79 -20.76 -36.71
CA GLY A 323 -12.01 -21.48 -36.36
C GLY A 323 -11.81 -22.91 -35.84
N ALA A 324 -10.57 -23.42 -35.76
CA ALA A 324 -10.31 -24.75 -35.19
C ALA A 324 -10.52 -24.78 -33.67
N SER A 325 -10.95 -25.94 -33.15
CA SER A 325 -11.00 -26.23 -31.71
C SER A 325 -10.24 -27.53 -31.46
N THR A 326 -9.02 -27.43 -30.95
CA THR A 326 -8.12 -28.56 -30.75
C THR A 326 -7.75 -28.75 -29.29
N ARG A 327 -7.79 -30.01 -28.83
CA ARG A 327 -7.39 -30.40 -27.48
C ARG A 327 -6.28 -31.44 -27.50
N PHE A 328 -5.27 -31.23 -26.66
CA PHE A 328 -4.17 -32.16 -26.39
C PHE A 328 -4.33 -32.67 -24.95
N ASP A 329 -4.86 -33.88 -24.78
CA ASP A 329 -5.19 -34.46 -23.48
C ASP A 329 -4.20 -35.58 -23.11
N PRO A 330 -3.44 -35.48 -22.00
CA PRO A 330 -2.77 -36.65 -21.44
C PRO A 330 -3.80 -37.69 -21.04
N LEU A 331 -3.49 -38.98 -21.20
CA LEU A 331 -4.28 -40.05 -20.61
C LEU A 331 -4.22 -39.95 -19.07
N PRO A 332 -5.26 -40.42 -18.34
CA PRO A 332 -5.26 -40.41 -16.89
C PRO A 332 -4.00 -41.06 -16.30
N GLY A 333 -3.27 -40.34 -15.45
CA GLY A 333 -2.02 -40.80 -14.84
C GLY A 333 -0.78 -40.80 -15.76
N ALA A 334 -0.93 -40.41 -17.03
CA ALA A 334 0.21 -40.33 -17.95
C ALA A 334 1.14 -39.16 -17.60
N GLN A 335 2.45 -39.41 -17.71
CA GLN A 335 3.47 -38.38 -17.59
C GLN A 335 3.99 -38.03 -18.98
N VAL A 336 3.56 -36.88 -19.48
CA VAL A 336 3.81 -36.42 -20.85
C VAL A 336 4.79 -35.25 -20.83
N THR A 337 5.83 -35.33 -21.67
CA THR A 337 6.70 -34.20 -22.00
C THR A 337 6.51 -33.82 -23.46
N PHE A 338 6.22 -32.56 -23.72
CA PHE A 338 5.99 -32.01 -25.04
C PHE A 338 7.14 -31.06 -25.41
N ALA A 339 7.94 -31.44 -26.40
CA ALA A 339 9.11 -30.69 -26.84
C ALA A 339 8.93 -30.20 -28.28
N LEU A 340 9.09 -28.89 -28.51
CA LEU A 340 8.90 -28.26 -29.82
C LEU A 340 10.13 -27.43 -30.20
N LYS A 341 10.64 -27.64 -31.41
CA LYS A 341 11.82 -26.91 -31.88
C LYS A 341 11.52 -25.54 -32.49
N GLN A 342 10.42 -25.42 -33.22
CA GLN A 342 9.99 -24.14 -33.78
C GLN A 342 8.89 -23.54 -32.90
N TYR A 343 7.80 -23.05 -33.51
CA TYR A 343 6.81 -22.24 -32.82
C TYR A 343 5.43 -22.91 -32.76
N ILE A 344 4.64 -22.49 -31.78
CA ILE A 344 3.18 -22.68 -31.76
C ILE A 344 2.54 -21.43 -32.37
N ASP A 345 1.61 -21.63 -33.29
CA ASP A 345 0.83 -20.58 -33.94
C ASP A 345 -0.67 -20.92 -33.80
N ASN A 346 -1.29 -20.42 -32.74
CA ASN A 346 -2.74 -20.48 -32.59
C ASN A 346 -3.35 -19.25 -33.23
N ARG A 347 -4.09 -19.43 -34.32
CA ARG A 347 -4.77 -18.32 -35.01
C ARG A 347 -6.04 -17.90 -34.26
N THR A 348 -7.07 -17.44 -34.97
CA THR A 348 -8.37 -17.09 -34.39
C THR A 348 -9.13 -18.37 -34.05
N ALA A 349 -8.63 -19.11 -33.07
CA ALA A 349 -8.97 -20.51 -32.81
C ALA A 349 -8.80 -20.88 -31.33
N GLU A 350 -9.31 -22.05 -30.94
CA GLU A 350 -9.15 -22.62 -29.60
C GLU A 350 -8.14 -23.76 -29.62
N LEU A 351 -7.06 -23.63 -28.84
CA LEU A 351 -6.05 -24.66 -28.66
C LEU A 351 -5.81 -24.86 -27.16
N SER A 352 -5.95 -26.09 -26.68
CA SER A 352 -5.71 -26.41 -25.27
C SER A 352 -4.81 -27.63 -25.10
N PHE A 353 -3.92 -27.56 -24.12
CA PHE A 353 -3.07 -28.64 -23.64
C PHE A 353 -3.43 -28.96 -22.19
N GLY A 354 -3.57 -30.23 -21.86
CA GLY A 354 -3.73 -30.69 -20.48
C GLY A 354 -2.44 -30.57 -19.66
N ASN A 355 -2.39 -31.24 -18.51
CA ASN A 355 -1.23 -31.17 -17.62
C ASN A 355 -0.03 -31.95 -18.21
N MET A 356 1.06 -31.27 -18.55
CA MET A 356 2.25 -31.85 -19.18
C MET A 356 3.50 -31.05 -18.81
N ALA A 357 4.69 -31.62 -18.99
CA ALA A 357 5.90 -30.81 -19.07
C ALA A 357 6.05 -30.25 -20.48
N PHE A 358 6.39 -28.98 -20.60
CA PHE A 358 6.48 -28.25 -21.87
C PHE A 358 7.89 -27.69 -22.07
N SER A 359 8.41 -27.87 -23.28
CA SER A 359 9.70 -27.33 -23.69
C SER A 359 9.63 -26.78 -25.11
N PHE A 360 9.71 -25.47 -25.25
CA PHE A 360 9.65 -24.75 -26.51
C PHE A 360 10.99 -24.09 -26.79
N LEU A 361 11.62 -24.41 -27.91
CA LEU A 361 12.80 -23.66 -28.38
C LEU A 361 12.41 -22.41 -29.17
N GLY A 362 11.32 -22.45 -29.92
CA GLY A 362 10.77 -21.29 -30.63
C GLY A 362 9.56 -20.66 -29.93
N ASP A 363 8.91 -19.72 -30.63
CA ASP A 363 7.90 -18.85 -30.02
C ASP A 363 6.58 -19.58 -29.70
N VAL A 364 5.88 -19.14 -28.67
CA VAL A 364 4.48 -19.47 -28.44
C VAL A 364 3.63 -18.26 -28.84
N ARG A 365 2.84 -18.39 -29.91
CA ARG A 365 2.05 -17.29 -30.49
C ARG A 365 0.56 -17.59 -30.39
N ASN A 366 -0.18 -16.65 -29.82
CA ASN A 366 -1.64 -16.62 -29.83
C ASN A 366 -2.11 -15.36 -30.55
N ALA A 367 -2.78 -15.54 -31.69
CA ALA A 367 -3.24 -14.47 -32.54
C ALA A 367 -4.43 -13.72 -31.92
N ASN A 368 -4.89 -12.71 -32.64
CA ASN A 368 -6.07 -11.96 -32.25
C ASN A 368 -7.32 -12.87 -32.23
N GLY A 369 -8.14 -12.76 -31.19
CA GLY A 369 -9.33 -13.59 -30.98
C GLY A 369 -9.06 -15.05 -30.63
N GLY A 370 -7.80 -15.50 -30.62
CA GLY A 370 -7.44 -16.88 -30.25
C GLY A 370 -7.50 -17.14 -28.74
N THR A 371 -7.81 -18.38 -28.38
CA THR A 371 -7.70 -18.89 -27.00
C THR A 371 -6.69 -20.04 -26.96
N LEU A 372 -5.56 -19.81 -26.30
CA LEU A 372 -4.50 -20.79 -26.09
C LEU A 372 -4.33 -21.09 -24.60
N THR A 373 -4.50 -22.34 -24.21
CA THR A 373 -4.42 -22.76 -22.80
C THR A 373 -3.45 -23.92 -22.61
N PHE A 374 -2.58 -23.83 -21.61
CA PHE A 374 -1.75 -24.91 -21.14
C PHE A 374 -2.15 -25.28 -19.71
N GLY A 375 -2.25 -26.58 -19.41
CA GLY A 375 -2.49 -27.10 -18.08
C GLY A 375 -1.29 -26.90 -17.16
N LYS A 376 -1.28 -27.59 -16.02
CA LYS A 376 -0.17 -27.54 -15.05
C LYS A 376 1.07 -28.27 -15.56
N GLY A 377 2.24 -27.79 -15.19
CA GLY A 377 3.49 -28.53 -15.37
C GLY A 377 4.73 -27.65 -15.48
N LEU A 378 5.84 -28.24 -15.87
CA LEU A 378 7.12 -27.54 -15.99
C LEU A 378 7.22 -26.85 -17.36
N PHE A 379 7.50 -25.55 -17.42
CA PHE A 379 7.57 -24.79 -18.67
C PHE A 379 8.99 -24.27 -18.94
N ARG A 380 9.54 -24.63 -20.10
CA ARG A 380 10.84 -24.14 -20.57
C ARG A 380 10.66 -23.46 -21.93
N PHE A 381 11.06 -22.20 -22.04
CA PHE A 381 10.95 -21.38 -23.23
C PHE A 381 12.33 -20.88 -23.66
N GLY A 382 12.70 -21.09 -24.91
CA GLY A 382 13.93 -20.59 -25.53
C GLY A 382 13.74 -19.36 -26.39
N ALA A 383 12.49 -18.97 -26.62
CA ALA A 383 12.11 -17.80 -27.40
C ALA A 383 10.85 -17.15 -26.81
N GLY A 384 10.19 -16.27 -27.57
CA GLY A 384 9.17 -15.37 -27.06
C GLY A 384 7.81 -16.04 -26.80
N ILE A 385 7.04 -15.42 -25.91
CA ILE A 385 5.62 -15.73 -25.70
C ILE A 385 4.83 -14.49 -26.12
N ILE A 386 4.00 -14.63 -27.15
CA ILE A 386 3.34 -13.52 -27.81
C ILE A 386 1.83 -13.75 -27.78
N ASN A 387 1.10 -12.82 -27.17
CA ASN A 387 -0.36 -12.80 -27.17
C ASN A 387 -0.86 -11.51 -27.80
N GLY A 388 -1.70 -11.60 -28.82
CA GLY A 388 -2.35 -10.46 -29.46
C GLY A 388 -3.45 -9.85 -28.57
N ASN A 389 -4.68 -9.79 -29.09
CA ASN A 389 -5.87 -9.45 -28.31
C ASN A 389 -6.64 -10.67 -27.77
N GLY A 390 -6.09 -11.88 -27.92
CA GLY A 390 -6.68 -13.14 -27.45
C GLY A 390 -6.45 -13.45 -25.97
N ARG A 391 -6.78 -14.68 -25.58
CA ARG A 391 -6.56 -15.22 -24.23
C ARG A 391 -5.47 -16.30 -24.26
N LEU A 392 -4.38 -16.06 -23.53
CA LEU A 392 -3.30 -17.02 -23.32
C LEU A 392 -3.21 -17.36 -21.83
N SER A 393 -3.24 -18.64 -21.46
CA SER A 393 -3.05 -19.05 -20.06
C SER A 393 -2.18 -20.27 -19.90
N PHE A 394 -1.34 -20.25 -18.86
CA PHE A 394 -0.52 -21.36 -18.40
C PHE A 394 -0.94 -21.73 -16.97
N GLY A 395 -1.15 -23.01 -16.69
CA GLY A 395 -1.47 -23.52 -15.36
C GLY A 395 -0.26 -23.53 -14.43
N ASP A 396 -0.46 -23.93 -13.17
CA ASP A 396 0.60 -23.93 -12.14
C ASP A 396 1.86 -24.71 -12.57
N GLY A 397 3.03 -24.18 -12.21
CA GLY A 397 4.32 -24.83 -12.34
C GLY A 397 5.48 -23.85 -12.45
N ALA A 398 6.70 -24.37 -12.60
CA ALA A 398 7.88 -23.52 -12.75
C ALA A 398 8.06 -23.07 -14.20
N TYR A 399 8.41 -21.80 -14.40
CA TYR A 399 8.58 -21.17 -15.71
C TYR A 399 10.02 -20.70 -15.89
N TYR A 400 10.63 -21.14 -16.98
CA TYR A 400 12.00 -20.79 -17.34
C TYR A 400 12.02 -20.19 -18.73
N VAL A 401 12.26 -18.89 -18.83
CA VAL A 401 12.30 -18.14 -20.10
C VAL A 401 13.73 -17.69 -20.36
N ALA A 402 14.38 -18.39 -21.28
CA ALA A 402 15.77 -18.18 -21.67
C ALA A 402 15.85 -17.33 -22.94
N GLY A 403 16.18 -16.03 -22.81
CA GLY A 403 16.40 -15.10 -23.91
C GLY A 403 15.14 -14.61 -24.65
N GLY A 404 13.99 -15.24 -24.41
CA GLY A 404 12.71 -14.87 -25.02
C GLY A 404 12.00 -13.71 -24.34
N SER A 405 11.30 -12.88 -25.12
CA SER A 405 10.46 -11.81 -24.59
C SER A 405 9.01 -12.25 -24.42
N LEU A 406 8.35 -11.78 -23.35
CA LEU A 406 6.92 -11.95 -23.13
C LEU A 406 6.21 -10.69 -23.59
N ILE A 407 5.33 -10.80 -24.58
CA ILE A 407 4.65 -9.66 -25.19
C ILE A 407 3.16 -9.92 -25.16
N ASN A 408 2.44 -9.09 -24.42
CA ASN A 408 0.97 -9.05 -24.41
C ASN A 408 0.49 -7.78 -25.10
N GLY A 409 -0.42 -7.92 -26.07
CA GLY A 409 -1.11 -6.82 -26.74
C GLY A 409 -2.26 -6.29 -25.90
N ALA A 410 -3.45 -6.24 -26.50
CA ALA A 410 -4.69 -5.86 -25.82
C ALA A 410 -5.40 -7.06 -25.13
N GLY A 411 -4.80 -8.26 -25.21
CA GLY A 411 -5.40 -9.50 -24.72
C GLY A 411 -5.16 -9.76 -23.24
N SER A 412 -5.48 -10.98 -22.81
CA SER A 412 -5.19 -11.47 -21.46
C SER A 412 -4.14 -12.58 -21.49
N MET A 413 -3.11 -12.44 -20.67
CA MET A 413 -2.05 -13.44 -20.47
C MET A 413 -1.98 -13.82 -18.98
N THR A 414 -2.14 -15.10 -18.66
CA THR A 414 -2.15 -15.57 -17.27
C THR A 414 -1.13 -16.69 -17.06
N PHE A 415 -0.35 -16.61 -15.99
CA PHE A 415 0.50 -17.67 -15.48
C PHE A 415 -0.01 -18.09 -14.09
N GLY A 416 -0.21 -19.40 -13.88
CA GLY A 416 -0.55 -19.96 -12.57
C GLY A 416 0.58 -19.83 -11.55
N ASN A 417 0.39 -20.44 -10.37
CA ASN A 417 1.38 -20.38 -9.29
C ASN A 417 2.66 -21.12 -9.66
N GLY A 418 3.79 -20.60 -9.22
CA GLY A 418 5.09 -21.24 -9.34
C GLY A 418 6.22 -20.25 -9.61
N VAL A 419 7.44 -20.76 -9.53
CA VAL A 419 8.63 -19.92 -9.66
C VAL A 419 8.81 -19.47 -11.10
N PHE A 420 9.12 -18.20 -11.32
CA PHE A 420 9.25 -17.58 -12.63
C PHE A 420 10.65 -17.01 -12.83
N TYR A 421 11.36 -17.50 -13.84
CA TYR A 421 12.69 -17.04 -14.25
C TYR A 421 12.64 -16.41 -15.64
N LEU A 422 13.06 -15.15 -15.77
CA LEU A 422 13.25 -14.47 -17.05
C LEU A 422 14.70 -14.03 -17.19
N TRP A 423 15.41 -14.65 -18.13
CA TRP A 423 16.84 -14.45 -18.34
C TRP A 423 17.13 -13.82 -19.69
N GLY A 424 17.62 -12.57 -19.71
CA GLY A 424 18.00 -11.81 -20.90
C GLY A 424 16.83 -11.32 -21.78
N GLY A 425 15.62 -11.81 -21.53
CA GLY A 425 14.38 -11.37 -22.19
C GLY A 425 13.68 -10.24 -21.45
N SER A 426 12.71 -9.60 -22.10
CA SER A 426 11.88 -8.54 -21.50
C SER A 426 10.42 -8.98 -21.38
N LEU A 427 9.72 -8.46 -20.39
CA LEU A 427 8.27 -8.62 -20.23
C LEU A 427 7.58 -7.31 -20.57
N SER A 428 6.65 -7.32 -21.50
CA SER A 428 5.98 -6.12 -21.99
C SER A 428 4.47 -6.34 -22.12
N ASN A 429 3.70 -5.69 -21.24
CA ASN A 429 2.28 -5.46 -21.47
C ASN A 429 2.15 -4.19 -22.32
N SER A 430 2.18 -4.38 -23.64
CA SER A 430 2.46 -3.34 -24.64
C SER A 430 1.30 -2.40 -24.93
N SER A 431 0.09 -2.76 -24.51
CA SER A 431 -1.14 -2.00 -24.75
C SER A 431 -2.05 -2.04 -23.52
N THR A 432 -3.36 -2.02 -23.71
CA THR A 432 -4.41 -2.02 -22.68
C THR A 432 -4.77 -3.42 -22.16
N GLY A 433 -3.97 -4.44 -22.49
CA GLY A 433 -4.22 -5.82 -22.08
C GLY A 433 -3.97 -6.07 -20.59
N SER A 434 -4.19 -7.30 -20.16
CA SER A 434 -3.90 -7.76 -18.80
C SER A 434 -2.87 -8.88 -18.78
N VAL A 435 -1.89 -8.77 -17.87
CA VAL A 435 -0.93 -9.83 -17.56
C VAL A 435 -1.05 -10.16 -16.08
N THR A 436 -1.29 -11.44 -15.74
CA THR A 436 -1.45 -11.91 -14.37
C THR A 436 -0.52 -13.08 -14.08
N PHE A 437 0.22 -13.01 -12.98
CA PHE A 437 1.01 -14.10 -12.43
C PHE A 437 0.40 -14.55 -11.09
N GLY A 438 0.36 -15.87 -10.85
CA GLY A 438 0.06 -16.44 -9.54
C GLY A 438 1.17 -16.17 -8.52
N ASN A 439 1.12 -16.85 -7.38
CA ASN A 439 2.14 -16.73 -6.34
C ASN A 439 3.42 -17.50 -6.71
N GLY A 440 4.57 -16.94 -6.40
CA GLY A 440 5.87 -17.57 -6.63
C GLY A 440 7.05 -16.60 -6.52
N GLY A 441 8.27 -17.14 -6.53
CA GLY A 441 9.47 -16.30 -6.66
C GLY A 441 9.62 -15.81 -8.11
N PHE A 442 9.86 -14.52 -8.29
CA PHE A 442 10.05 -13.87 -9.58
C PHE A 442 11.48 -13.36 -9.73
N TYR A 443 12.20 -13.88 -10.71
CA TYR A 443 13.62 -13.60 -10.91
C TYR A 443 13.87 -13.04 -12.32
N PHE A 444 14.24 -11.76 -12.39
CA PHE A 444 14.47 -11.04 -13.64
C PHE A 444 15.96 -10.70 -13.78
N TYR A 445 16.62 -11.34 -14.75
CA TYR A 445 18.03 -11.11 -15.04
C TYR A 445 18.18 -10.45 -16.42
N GLY A 446 18.69 -9.22 -16.47
CA GLY A 446 19.16 -8.61 -17.73
C GLY A 446 18.09 -8.23 -18.76
N GLY A 447 16.90 -7.81 -18.35
CA GLY A 447 15.85 -7.31 -19.24
C GLY A 447 14.85 -6.38 -18.53
N THR A 448 13.87 -5.84 -19.25
CA THR A 448 12.94 -4.85 -18.69
C THR A 448 11.55 -5.43 -18.51
N VAL A 449 10.93 -5.15 -17.37
CA VAL A 449 9.50 -5.34 -17.12
C VAL A 449 8.79 -4.02 -17.41
N THR A 450 7.94 -3.99 -18.43
CA THR A 450 7.24 -2.78 -18.90
C THR A 450 5.73 -2.99 -18.84
N ASN A 451 5.02 -2.06 -18.22
CA ASN A 451 3.57 -1.95 -18.32
C ASN A 451 3.21 -0.60 -18.95
N VAL A 452 2.59 -0.61 -20.14
CA VAL A 452 2.37 0.62 -20.92
C VAL A 452 1.07 1.32 -20.51
N LYS A 453 -0.09 0.69 -20.74
CA LYS A 453 -1.44 1.24 -20.45
C LYS A 453 -2.44 0.17 -20.01
N GLY A 454 -1.94 -0.97 -19.55
CA GLY A 454 -2.76 -2.12 -19.19
C GLY A 454 -2.62 -2.48 -17.72
N ARG A 455 -3.19 -3.62 -17.36
CA ARG A 455 -3.11 -4.16 -16.01
C ARG A 455 -2.03 -5.21 -15.89
N MET A 456 -1.13 -5.06 -14.94
CA MET A 456 -0.16 -6.08 -14.57
C MET A 456 -0.35 -6.46 -13.11
N THR A 457 -0.47 -7.75 -12.82
CA THR A 457 -0.69 -8.24 -11.46
C THR A 457 0.26 -9.39 -11.22
N PHE A 458 1.13 -9.23 -10.23
CA PHE A 458 1.93 -10.31 -9.68
C PHE A 458 1.30 -10.77 -8.36
N GLY A 459 1.23 -12.09 -8.16
CA GLY A 459 0.91 -12.70 -6.87
C GLY A 459 2.00 -12.44 -5.83
N ASP A 460 1.97 -13.18 -4.74
CA ASP A 460 2.98 -13.03 -3.68
C ASP A 460 4.36 -13.50 -4.18
N GLY A 461 5.40 -12.72 -3.84
CA GLY A 461 6.79 -12.86 -4.25
C GLY A 461 7.60 -13.87 -3.44
N PRO A 462 8.95 -13.79 -3.46
CA PRO A 462 9.79 -12.59 -3.66
C PRO A 462 9.92 -12.10 -5.11
N PHE A 463 10.38 -10.86 -5.28
CA PHE A 463 10.67 -10.22 -6.57
C PHE A 463 12.12 -9.74 -6.61
N GLU A 464 12.88 -10.25 -7.56
CA GLU A 464 14.31 -10.00 -7.63
C GLU A 464 14.65 -9.47 -9.04
N PHE A 465 15.39 -8.36 -9.11
CA PHE A 465 15.81 -7.72 -10.36
C PHE A 465 17.32 -7.52 -10.37
N SER A 466 18.03 -8.04 -11.39
CA SER A 466 19.47 -7.81 -11.57
C SER A 466 19.77 -7.22 -12.94
N GLY A 467 20.27 -5.98 -12.96
CA GLY A 467 20.61 -5.23 -14.17
C GLY A 467 19.42 -4.90 -15.09
N GLY A 468 18.25 -5.47 -14.82
CA GLY A 468 16.99 -5.17 -15.48
C GLY A 468 16.36 -3.87 -15.00
N SER A 469 15.35 -3.41 -15.72
CA SER A 469 14.57 -2.23 -15.32
C SER A 469 13.10 -2.57 -15.11
N LEU A 470 12.42 -1.80 -14.25
CA LEU A 470 10.97 -1.85 -14.08
C LEU A 470 10.39 -0.53 -14.54
N ALA A 471 9.57 -0.53 -15.58
CA ALA A 471 9.01 0.66 -16.22
C ALA A 471 7.48 0.60 -16.25
N LEU A 472 6.84 1.28 -15.30
CA LEU A 472 5.40 1.44 -15.21
C LEU A 472 5.05 2.80 -15.82
N ASN A 473 4.43 2.82 -16.99
CA ASN A 473 4.19 4.04 -17.76
C ASN A 473 2.83 4.67 -17.43
N PRO A 474 2.62 5.96 -17.77
CA PRO A 474 1.34 6.64 -17.55
C PRO A 474 0.14 5.88 -18.13
N GLY A 475 -0.91 5.75 -17.32
CA GLY A 475 -2.10 4.97 -17.68
C GLY A 475 -2.02 3.48 -17.36
N SER A 476 -0.93 2.98 -16.77
CA SER A 476 -0.80 1.58 -16.37
C SER A 476 -1.21 1.31 -14.91
N ASP A 477 -1.86 0.17 -14.67
CA ASP A 477 -2.20 -0.31 -13.33
C ASP A 477 -1.32 -1.51 -12.98
N THR A 478 -0.55 -1.41 -11.90
CA THR A 478 0.37 -2.49 -11.49
C THR A 478 0.17 -2.86 -10.02
N THR A 479 0.08 -4.16 -9.76
CA THR A 479 -0.03 -4.73 -8.41
C THR A 479 1.07 -5.76 -8.18
N PHE A 480 1.76 -5.61 -7.06
CA PHE A 480 2.65 -6.61 -6.48
C PHE A 480 2.00 -7.18 -5.22
N GLY A 481 1.95 -8.52 -5.10
CA GLY A 481 1.53 -9.22 -3.89
C GLY A 481 2.46 -8.96 -2.71
N PHE A 482 2.28 -9.73 -1.65
CA PHE A 482 3.18 -9.68 -0.49
C PHE A 482 4.58 -10.17 -0.87
N GLY A 483 5.60 -9.68 -0.18
CA GLY A 483 6.97 -10.14 -0.40
C GLY A 483 8.00 -9.03 -0.57
N ASP A 484 9.26 -9.44 -0.56
CA ASP A 484 10.40 -8.56 -0.78
C ASP A 484 10.59 -8.25 -2.26
N MET A 485 10.90 -7.00 -2.57
CA MET A 485 11.27 -6.50 -3.89
C MET A 485 12.71 -6.00 -3.84
N ASN A 486 13.64 -6.71 -4.46
CA ASN A 486 15.06 -6.41 -4.40
C ASN A 486 15.61 -6.04 -5.78
N PHE A 487 16.26 -4.89 -5.87
CA PHE A 487 16.90 -4.36 -7.08
C PHE A 487 18.42 -4.31 -6.88
N TYR A 488 19.14 -5.13 -7.64
CA TYR A 488 20.60 -5.23 -7.64
C TYR A 488 21.12 -4.44 -8.84
N GLY A 489 21.08 -3.12 -8.72
CA GLY A 489 21.27 -2.17 -9.82
C GLY A 489 20.04 -2.05 -10.73
N GLY A 490 20.22 -1.38 -11.88
CA GLY A 490 19.14 -1.11 -12.84
C GLY A 490 18.35 0.16 -12.53
N THR A 491 17.16 0.28 -13.13
CA THR A 491 16.29 1.45 -12.94
C THR A 491 14.85 1.07 -12.72
N ALA A 492 14.18 1.75 -11.78
CA ALA A 492 12.75 1.61 -11.55
C ALA A 492 12.02 2.94 -11.77
N TYR A 493 11.07 2.95 -12.72
CA TYR A 493 10.18 4.06 -13.04
C TYR A 493 8.75 3.68 -12.69
N PHE A 494 8.20 4.27 -11.64
CA PHE A 494 6.83 4.01 -11.19
C PHE A 494 5.99 5.22 -11.58
N HIS A 495 5.60 5.31 -12.85
CA HIS A 495 4.84 6.42 -13.44
C HIS A 495 3.43 5.97 -13.88
N GLY A 496 2.93 4.86 -13.32
CA GLY A 496 1.62 4.28 -13.62
C GLY A 496 0.45 5.18 -13.23
N ALA A 497 -0.76 4.85 -13.67
CA ALA A 497 -1.98 5.40 -13.09
C ALA A 497 -2.19 4.91 -11.65
N SER A 498 -1.82 3.66 -11.37
CA SER A 498 -1.86 3.10 -10.02
C SER A 498 -0.74 2.10 -9.81
N THR A 499 -0.02 2.24 -8.71
CA THR A 499 0.95 1.25 -8.24
C THR A 499 0.56 0.78 -6.85
N LEU A 500 0.37 -0.53 -6.70
CA LEU A 500 0.01 -1.17 -5.44
C LEU A 500 1.08 -2.18 -5.02
N ILE A 501 1.60 -2.03 -3.82
CA ILE A 501 2.53 -2.96 -3.17
C ILE A 501 1.82 -3.50 -1.94
N GLY A 502 1.65 -4.82 -1.87
CA GLY A 502 0.99 -5.46 -0.73
C GLY A 502 -0.39 -6.05 -1.04
N ARG A 503 -0.60 -6.64 -2.22
CA ARG A 503 -1.82 -7.39 -2.65
C ARG A 503 -3.10 -6.57 -2.80
N ASN A 504 -3.45 -5.72 -1.84
CA ASN A 504 -4.64 -4.87 -1.85
C ASN A 504 -4.40 -3.52 -1.14
N ALA A 505 -5.39 -2.62 -1.20
CA ALA A 505 -5.22 -1.25 -0.72
C ALA A 505 -5.27 -1.11 0.81
N ILE A 506 -5.72 -2.16 1.52
CA ILE A 506 -5.74 -2.22 2.99
C ILE A 506 -4.36 -2.68 3.50
N GLY A 507 -3.68 -3.55 2.74
CA GLY A 507 -2.40 -4.16 3.10
C GLY A 507 -2.45 -4.88 4.45
N ASP A 508 -1.28 -5.02 5.04
CA ASP A 508 -1.04 -5.55 6.38
C ASP A 508 -0.05 -4.64 7.10
N SER A 509 -0.58 -3.63 7.80
CA SER A 509 0.21 -2.66 8.55
C SER A 509 0.86 -3.25 9.80
N VAL A 510 0.43 -4.42 10.29
CA VAL A 510 0.96 -5.02 11.53
C VAL A 510 2.00 -6.09 11.19
N GLY A 511 1.62 -7.08 10.40
CA GLY A 511 2.49 -8.17 9.95
C GLY A 511 3.47 -7.73 8.86
N GLY A 512 3.25 -6.59 8.21
CA GLY A 512 4.09 -6.12 7.11
C GLY A 512 3.75 -6.83 5.80
N SER A 513 3.40 -6.06 4.77
CA SER A 513 3.04 -6.59 3.45
C SER A 513 4.26 -6.89 2.59
N SER A 514 5.22 -5.96 2.57
CA SER A 514 6.34 -6.00 1.64
C SER A 514 7.55 -5.22 2.13
N SER A 515 8.67 -5.39 1.44
CA SER A 515 9.79 -4.48 1.53
C SER A 515 10.37 -4.21 0.15
N VAL A 516 10.94 -3.02 -0.06
CA VAL A 516 11.50 -2.62 -1.35
C VAL A 516 12.91 -2.11 -1.14
N PHE A 517 13.88 -2.82 -1.70
CA PHE A 517 15.31 -2.58 -1.51
C PHE A 517 16.00 -2.25 -2.83
N PHE A 518 16.72 -1.15 -2.85
CA PHE A 518 17.55 -0.72 -3.98
C PHE A 518 19.02 -0.69 -3.58
N TYR A 519 19.83 -1.49 -4.26
CA TYR A 519 21.28 -1.47 -4.16
C TYR A 519 21.89 -0.92 -5.44
N GLY A 520 22.24 0.37 -5.44
CA GLY A 520 22.65 1.08 -6.65
C GLY A 520 21.52 1.21 -7.69
N GLY A 521 21.77 1.99 -8.75
CA GLY A 521 20.78 2.26 -9.79
C GLY A 521 20.05 3.59 -9.64
N SER A 522 18.93 3.74 -10.36
CA SER A 522 18.09 4.95 -10.27
C SER A 522 16.62 4.60 -10.01
N PHE A 523 15.94 5.45 -9.25
CA PHE A 523 14.54 5.28 -8.89
C PHE A 523 13.80 6.59 -9.16
N SER A 524 12.66 6.51 -9.83
CA SER A 524 11.80 7.65 -10.08
C SER A 524 10.35 7.26 -9.88
N MET A 525 9.64 8.02 -9.04
CA MET A 525 8.23 7.80 -8.74
C MET A 525 7.42 9.02 -9.18
N LYS A 526 6.42 8.79 -10.04
CA LYS A 526 5.45 9.75 -10.56
C LYS A 526 4.08 9.10 -10.83
N SER A 527 3.75 8.05 -10.07
CA SER A 527 2.51 7.28 -10.25
C SER A 527 1.31 8.16 -9.94
N GLU A 528 0.18 8.12 -10.64
CA GLU A 528 -0.99 8.96 -10.29
C GLU A 528 -1.66 8.53 -8.97
N LYS A 529 -1.35 7.33 -8.49
CA LYS A 529 -1.72 6.80 -7.18
C LYS A 529 -0.67 5.80 -6.71
N LEU A 530 -0.31 5.86 -5.42
CA LEU A 530 0.58 4.89 -4.79
C LEU A 530 -0.04 4.34 -3.50
N VAL A 531 -0.12 3.01 -3.39
CA VAL A 531 -0.54 2.33 -2.16
C VAL A 531 0.52 1.31 -1.75
N ALA A 532 1.06 1.46 -0.54
CA ALA A 532 2.06 0.58 0.04
C ALA A 532 1.92 0.57 1.58
N VAL A 533 0.89 -0.13 2.06
CA VAL A 533 0.58 -0.22 3.49
C VAL A 533 1.41 -1.34 4.12
N GLY A 534 2.04 -1.08 5.25
CA GLY A 534 2.95 -2.04 5.89
C GLY A 534 4.19 -2.36 5.06
N THR A 535 4.81 -1.35 4.45
CA THR A 535 5.96 -1.51 3.56
C THR A 535 7.15 -0.66 3.99
N THR A 536 8.36 -1.23 3.95
CA THR A 536 9.61 -0.49 4.14
C THR A 536 10.33 -0.31 2.83
N PHE A 537 10.76 0.92 2.53
CA PHE A 537 11.60 1.26 1.38
C PHE A 537 13.02 1.58 1.84
N ALA A 538 14.02 0.95 1.24
CA ALA A 538 15.41 1.10 1.63
C ALA A 538 16.32 1.26 0.40
N PHE A 539 17.20 2.26 0.46
CA PHE A 539 18.04 2.68 -0.67
C PHE A 539 19.50 2.78 -0.22
N TYR A 540 20.38 2.13 -0.98
CA TYR A 540 21.83 2.25 -0.85
C TYR A 540 22.41 2.87 -2.13
N GLY A 541 22.67 4.17 -2.08
CA GLY A 541 22.91 5.00 -3.26
C GLY A 541 21.61 5.36 -3.99
N GLY A 542 21.64 6.48 -4.74
CA GLY A 542 20.47 7.02 -5.44
C GLY A 542 19.57 7.89 -4.56
N SER A 543 18.83 8.82 -5.18
CA SER A 543 17.89 9.72 -4.51
C SER A 543 16.46 9.24 -4.68
N VAL A 544 15.65 9.37 -3.63
CA VAL A 544 14.21 9.11 -3.67
C VAL A 544 13.50 10.38 -4.09
N SER A 545 12.76 10.30 -5.19
CA SER A 545 12.04 11.42 -5.79
C SER A 545 10.58 11.02 -6.00
N LEU A 546 9.70 11.48 -5.11
CA LEU A 546 8.26 11.31 -5.18
C LEU A 546 7.67 12.60 -5.77
N TYR A 547 7.43 12.64 -7.09
CA TYR A 547 7.00 13.84 -7.81
C TYR A 547 5.62 13.70 -8.42
N GLY A 548 4.64 14.42 -7.87
CA GLY A 548 3.27 14.45 -8.41
C GLY A 548 2.63 13.06 -8.40
N VAL A 549 2.82 12.30 -7.33
CA VAL A 549 2.42 10.88 -7.21
C VAL A 549 0.89 10.71 -6.99
N GLY A 550 0.11 11.76 -7.22
CA GLY A 550 -1.29 11.86 -6.79
C GLY A 550 -1.48 11.41 -5.33
N PRO A 551 -2.66 10.92 -4.94
CA PRO A 551 -2.92 10.46 -3.57
C PRO A 551 -2.06 9.26 -3.18
N MET A 552 -1.38 9.36 -2.04
CA MET A 552 -0.58 8.27 -1.47
C MET A 552 -1.21 7.68 -0.21
N ASN A 553 -1.15 6.35 -0.07
CA ASN A 553 -1.38 5.65 1.20
C ASN A 553 -0.20 4.71 1.48
N VAL A 554 0.78 5.20 2.23
CA VAL A 554 2.08 4.54 2.40
C VAL A 554 2.43 4.52 3.88
N THR A 555 2.47 3.33 4.46
CA THR A 555 2.73 3.16 5.89
C THR A 555 3.78 2.10 6.13
N ALA A 556 4.61 2.28 7.15
CA ALA A 556 5.55 1.27 7.61
C ALA A 556 4.82 0.15 8.36
N PRO A 557 5.41 -1.06 8.45
CA PRO A 557 4.93 -2.08 9.37
C PRO A 557 4.98 -1.59 10.82
N THR A 558 4.04 -1.97 11.68
CA THR A 558 3.92 -1.51 13.07
C THR A 558 4.17 -2.62 14.08
N GLY A 559 4.03 -3.89 13.69
CA GLY A 559 4.31 -5.04 14.54
C GLY A 559 5.80 -5.12 14.92
N GLY A 560 6.09 -5.70 16.09
CA GLY A 560 7.47 -5.81 16.60
C GLY A 560 8.38 -6.74 15.78
N GLN A 561 7.80 -7.67 15.04
CA GLN A 561 8.50 -8.60 14.14
C GLN A 561 7.66 -8.80 12.88
N PRO A 562 7.63 -7.82 11.97
CA PRO A 562 6.88 -7.97 10.73
C PRO A 562 7.52 -9.05 9.86
N ALA A 563 6.70 -9.82 9.14
CA ALA A 563 7.13 -10.81 8.15
C ALA A 563 7.94 -10.17 7.02
N PHE A 564 7.56 -8.96 6.62
CA PHE A 564 8.29 -8.15 5.64
C PHE A 564 8.49 -6.71 6.15
N GLY A 565 9.62 -6.12 5.77
CA GLY A 565 9.97 -4.76 6.17
C GLY A 565 10.47 -4.66 7.61
N TYR A 566 10.46 -3.45 8.16
CA TYR A 566 11.06 -3.12 9.44
C TYR A 566 10.11 -2.21 10.21
N GLN A 567 9.87 -2.57 11.47
CA GLN A 567 8.92 -1.84 12.33
C GLN A 567 9.17 -0.33 12.30
N ASN A 568 8.14 0.43 11.99
CA ASN A 568 8.09 1.88 11.89
C ASN A 568 9.12 2.51 10.94
N ILE A 569 9.87 1.75 10.13
CA ILE A 569 10.78 2.34 9.13
C ILE A 569 10.04 2.38 7.80
N LEU A 570 9.70 3.59 7.34
CA LEU A 570 9.04 3.79 6.06
C LEU A 570 10.07 3.98 4.95
N PHE A 571 11.01 4.90 5.14
CA PHE A 571 12.09 5.17 4.21
C PHE A 571 13.44 5.15 4.92
N TYR A 572 14.39 4.40 4.37
CA TYR A 572 15.81 4.44 4.72
C TYR A 572 16.60 4.84 3.48
N VAL A 573 17.32 5.96 3.53
CA VAL A 573 18.12 6.43 2.39
C VAL A 573 19.56 6.67 2.83
N GLN A 574 20.48 5.87 2.30
CA GLN A 574 21.91 5.97 2.55
C GLN A 574 22.63 6.47 1.30
N GLY A 575 23.17 7.69 1.35
CA GLY A 575 24.01 8.25 0.27
C GLY A 575 23.27 9.00 -0.85
N GLY A 576 21.99 9.31 -0.67
CA GLY A 576 21.21 10.16 -1.58
C GLY A 576 20.17 11.01 -0.84
N ALA A 577 19.37 11.79 -1.56
CA ALA A 577 18.38 12.69 -0.98
C ALA A 577 16.97 12.08 -0.97
N PHE A 578 16.08 12.60 -0.12
CA PHE A 578 14.64 12.32 -0.20
C PHE A 578 13.90 13.59 -0.56
N SER A 579 13.10 13.53 -1.62
CA SER A 579 12.25 14.63 -2.08
C SER A 579 10.81 14.16 -2.23
N LEU A 580 9.89 14.84 -1.56
CA LEU A 580 8.45 14.69 -1.73
C LEU A 580 7.86 16.00 -2.23
N TYR A 581 7.34 15.97 -3.46
CA TYR A 581 6.58 17.08 -4.02
C TYR A 581 5.25 16.63 -4.59
N GLN A 582 4.22 17.35 -4.19
CA GLN A 582 2.84 17.05 -4.51
C GLN A 582 2.04 18.33 -4.71
N SER A 583 1.01 18.26 -5.56
CA SER A 583 0.05 19.34 -5.71
C SER A 583 -1.01 19.27 -4.59
N ASN A 584 -2.20 19.82 -4.79
CA ASN A 584 -3.26 19.87 -3.78
C ASN A 584 -3.89 18.48 -3.55
N VAL A 585 -3.18 17.61 -2.84
CA VAL A 585 -3.58 16.22 -2.52
C VAL A 585 -3.43 15.94 -1.02
N THR A 586 -4.23 14.99 -0.53
CA THR A 586 -4.10 14.45 0.82
C THR A 586 -3.40 13.10 0.76
N ASP A 587 -2.28 12.99 1.46
CA ASP A 587 -1.48 11.78 1.58
C ASP A 587 -1.63 11.18 2.98
N ILE A 588 -1.70 9.86 3.06
CA ILE A 588 -1.60 9.11 4.32
C ILE A 588 -0.19 8.55 4.41
N LEU A 589 0.62 9.08 5.32
CA LEU A 589 1.99 8.62 5.57
C LEU A 589 2.14 8.16 7.02
N SER A 590 2.81 7.03 7.25
CA SER A 590 3.14 6.59 8.61
C SER A 590 4.48 5.87 8.66
N GLY A 591 5.33 6.23 9.63
CA GLY A 591 6.64 5.67 9.91
C GLY A 591 7.75 6.72 9.90
N ILE A 592 8.99 6.21 9.91
CA ILE A 592 10.22 6.98 9.98
C ILE A 592 10.79 7.15 8.56
N ILE A 593 11.08 8.39 8.20
CA ILE A 593 11.88 8.78 7.03
C ILE A 593 13.29 9.12 7.54
N TYR A 594 14.25 8.23 7.30
CA TYR A 594 15.61 8.29 7.83
C TYR A 594 16.65 8.47 6.72
N VAL A 595 17.24 9.67 6.68
CA VAL A 595 18.18 10.16 5.65
C VAL A 595 19.33 10.92 6.32
N PRO A 596 20.12 10.27 7.19
CA PRO A 596 20.94 10.94 8.21
C PRO A 596 22.11 11.77 7.68
N LYS A 597 22.53 11.58 6.42
CA LYS A 597 23.76 12.19 5.87
C LYS A 597 23.52 13.29 4.84
N THR A 598 22.28 13.51 4.43
CA THR A 598 21.91 14.30 3.24
C THR A 598 20.60 15.06 3.50
N ASN A 599 19.94 15.58 2.48
CA ASN A 599 18.75 16.40 2.63
C ASN A 599 17.43 15.61 2.49
N ILE A 600 16.45 16.05 3.27
CA ILE A 600 15.03 15.74 3.11
C ILE A 600 14.34 17.02 2.70
N SER A 601 13.58 16.99 1.60
CA SER A 601 12.83 18.14 1.11
C SER A 601 11.36 17.75 0.89
N ILE A 602 10.45 18.38 1.62
CA ILE A 602 9.00 18.17 1.49
C ILE A 602 8.35 19.51 1.11
N TYR A 603 7.77 19.58 -0.08
CA TYR A 603 7.27 20.84 -0.62
C TYR A 603 6.11 20.63 -1.58
N GLY A 604 5.45 21.71 -1.97
CA GLY A 604 4.25 21.67 -2.79
C GLY A 604 3.04 22.23 -2.04
N SER A 605 1.89 21.60 -2.19
CA SER A 605 0.64 21.99 -1.52
C SER A 605 -0.14 20.80 -0.97
N GLN A 606 0.56 19.75 -0.60
CA GLN A 606 -0.02 18.53 -0.03
C GLN A 606 -0.33 18.68 1.45
N THR A 607 -1.30 17.88 1.88
CA THR A 607 -1.59 17.63 3.29
C THR A 607 -1.25 16.19 3.62
N VAL A 608 -0.33 15.97 4.54
CA VAL A 608 0.01 14.65 5.07
C VAL A 608 -0.75 14.45 6.37
N THR A 609 -1.54 13.39 6.43
CA THR A 609 -2.21 12.91 7.64
C THR A 609 -1.62 11.57 8.08
N ILE A 610 -1.75 11.25 9.36
CA ILE A 610 -1.37 9.93 9.88
C ILE A 610 -2.63 9.08 10.12
N PRO A 611 -2.58 7.75 9.90
CA PRO A 611 -3.67 6.86 10.27
C PRO A 611 -3.76 6.72 11.80
N ASP A 612 -4.89 6.23 12.31
CA ASP A 612 -5.08 5.97 13.74
C ASP A 612 -3.98 5.07 14.31
N GLY A 613 -3.32 5.52 15.38
CA GLY A 613 -2.19 4.82 16.00
C GLY A 613 -0.90 4.84 15.18
N GLY A 614 -0.88 5.57 14.06
CA GLY A 614 0.29 5.82 13.24
C GLY A 614 1.25 6.83 13.87
N CYS A 615 2.37 7.05 13.20
CA CYS A 615 3.38 8.02 13.59
C CYS A 615 4.02 8.61 12.34
N LEU A 616 4.64 9.78 12.40
CA LEU A 616 5.46 10.31 11.32
C LEU A 616 6.67 11.03 11.90
N GLN A 617 7.85 10.52 11.57
CA GLN A 617 9.12 11.06 12.04
C GLN A 617 10.10 11.21 10.88
N VAL A 618 10.79 12.34 10.83
CA VAL A 618 11.71 12.76 9.80
C VAL A 618 13.07 13.03 10.44
N ILE A 619 14.09 12.27 10.04
CA ILE A 619 15.48 12.48 10.49
C ILE A 619 16.36 12.62 9.25
N GLY A 620 16.83 13.84 9.00
CA GLY A 620 17.68 14.16 7.85
C GLY A 620 19.06 14.68 8.27
N GLY A 621 20.01 14.72 7.35
CA GLY A 621 21.19 15.59 7.49
C GLY A 621 20.78 17.06 7.50
N VAL A 622 19.90 17.47 6.58
CA VAL A 622 19.18 18.75 6.53
C VAL A 622 17.71 18.45 6.27
N VAL A 623 16.80 19.24 6.85
CA VAL A 623 15.36 19.08 6.63
C VAL A 623 14.75 20.39 6.13
N ASP A 624 14.15 20.35 4.94
CA ASP A 624 13.47 21.48 4.32
C ASP A 624 11.99 21.15 4.14
N ILE A 625 11.11 21.98 4.70
CA ILE A 625 9.66 21.89 4.52
C ILE A 625 9.13 23.26 4.12
N TYR A 626 8.54 23.37 2.94
CA TYR A 626 8.22 24.69 2.39
C TYR A 626 7.02 24.73 1.44
N GLN A 627 6.74 25.93 0.91
CA GLN A 627 5.55 26.26 0.11
C GLN A 627 4.26 26.14 0.91
N LYS A 628 3.38 25.19 0.63
CA LYS A 628 2.10 24.98 1.33
C LYS A 628 1.98 23.56 1.87
N ALA A 629 3.12 22.86 2.04
CA ALA A 629 3.12 21.52 2.61
C ALA A 629 2.61 21.56 4.06
N SER A 630 1.62 20.73 4.37
CA SER A 630 1.06 20.56 5.71
C SER A 630 1.34 19.14 6.19
N LEU A 631 1.90 18.98 7.39
CA LEU A 631 2.24 17.68 7.94
C LEU A 631 1.68 17.53 9.35
N GLU A 632 0.83 16.53 9.52
CA GLU A 632 0.50 15.96 10.83
C GLU A 632 1.65 15.04 11.27
N MET A 633 2.14 15.23 12.49
CA MET A 633 3.31 14.53 13.00
C MET A 633 3.10 13.98 14.41
N GLN A 634 3.59 12.76 14.61
CA GLN A 634 3.61 12.09 15.90
C GLN A 634 4.88 11.23 15.99
N PRO A 635 5.60 11.21 17.11
CA PRO A 635 6.89 10.52 17.17
C PRO A 635 6.71 9.01 17.12
N CYS A 636 7.60 8.34 16.39
CA CYS A 636 7.56 6.89 16.19
C CYS A 636 8.27 6.10 17.30
N SER A 637 9.15 6.76 18.04
CA SER A 637 9.80 6.23 19.25
C SER A 637 8.87 6.42 20.45
N GLY A 638 8.06 5.40 20.76
CA GLY A 638 7.18 5.39 21.94
C GLY A 638 5.78 4.81 21.74
N ALA A 639 5.48 4.23 20.58
CA ALA A 639 4.18 3.63 20.26
C ALA A 639 3.90 2.32 21.02
N GLY A 640 3.70 2.42 22.34
CA GLY A 640 2.70 1.59 23.03
C GLY A 640 1.35 2.27 22.89
N THR A 641 0.26 1.50 22.82
CA THR A 641 -1.12 1.99 22.73
C THR A 641 -1.36 3.18 23.66
N VAL A 642 -1.56 4.36 23.08
CA VAL A 642 -1.72 5.60 23.83
C VAL A 642 -3.15 5.67 24.35
N ALA A 643 -3.33 5.53 25.66
CA ALA A 643 -4.58 5.91 26.30
C ALA A 643 -4.76 7.42 26.18
N GLN A 644 -5.86 7.87 25.55
CA GLN A 644 -6.30 9.26 25.61
C GLN A 644 -6.56 9.64 27.08
N ARG A 645 -6.00 10.78 27.54
CA ARG A 645 -6.32 11.32 28.86
C ARG A 645 -7.27 12.50 28.67
N VAL A 646 -8.47 12.33 29.17
CA VAL A 646 -9.53 13.35 29.13
C VAL A 646 -9.56 14.06 30.48
N MET A 647 -9.43 15.39 30.50
CA MET A 647 -9.45 16.18 31.72
C MET A 647 -10.57 17.22 31.65
N LEU A 648 -11.50 17.16 32.60
CA LEU A 648 -12.51 18.20 32.79
C LEU A 648 -11.83 19.51 33.19
N THR A 649 -12.09 20.56 32.43
CA THR A 649 -11.65 21.94 32.71
C THR A 649 -12.89 22.72 33.17
N ARG A 650 -12.94 23.07 34.46
CA ARG A 650 -13.98 23.95 35.02
C ARG A 650 -13.50 25.39 35.07
#